data_AF-A0A9P6TS38-F1
#
_entry.id   AF-A0A9P6TS38-F1
#
_cell.length_a   1.000
_cell.length_b   1.000
_cell.length_c   1.000
_cell.angle_alpha   90.00
_cell.angle_beta   90.00
_cell.angle_gamma   90.00
#
_symmetry.space_group_name_H-M   'P 1'
#
loop_
_entity.id
_entity.type
_entity.pdbx_description
1 polymer ?
#
loop_
_entity_poly.entity_id
_entity_poly.type
_entity_poly.pdbx_seq_one_letter_code
_entity_poly.pdbx_strand_id
1 'polypeptide(L)'
;MVFTSHEDLFEPATEVLLEAMQQSSWAKYMTLRDDLLSCFTNEWMRKEDGETGRSLAKLFSTFGETFTDFLALQLANPNVSLLLDMIMQLTAFPGHFPADQEVSDIPLNFWYVLQETLFDHGIVPVRQGPSDVRDGDDDVSLENDSTVDQKIWIRRCGEAAVMVYRQLVTTLIQKAAFPEVSVWDSWNRGELFIVSVCFRIYRRDLGDTMINPYYVLRDQMTAILLQQAVAVLNQWDSTHLPSQRLEATLFCLKSISEEIPADADAHITQFFGSDVLARLPQNNDFRLKNTTLLLMGSLAEWLKKHPEFLPSVMNFIVPCLSSPKLAPAAASAFADICDTCRGSLIDELDSLMHVYGAMAACQIPANIMQKVVESVADVIQVLPPERAITPLMTLTGDIIQVITKALNAVKNEPETARLAILTQLQYLSACCRGIQSPNDDYQSLSARNSAYDAYANGQLAAMFANIDGFAQITAAIRESTQQIAVVWGGDEQVMKALAHFLESGIRSTSPLLALAFQDLVTLVEANYTRAPFSCWLDTTTFMMTVYGGKEENAARLRDLLGLLTEKTLGFINGTEDMEQHPDIVDSYFDLLSRTIVRCPVVFYQLPRVMINTIFMFGIAGMNLQERLALKATLNFMADFVSQSFEEGTETAEIVNTMVMSMGLQMMEQLLMVRNTRYQNA
;
A
#
# COMPACT_ATOMS: atom_id res chain seq x y z
N MET A 1 -37.11 14.66 29.99
CA MET A 1 -37.70 15.87 29.39
C MET A 1 -37.51 17.15 30.22
N VAL A 2 -37.48 17.13 31.58
CA VAL A 2 -37.19 18.34 32.40
C VAL A 2 -35.68 18.66 32.53
N PHE A 3 -34.81 17.70 32.21
CA PHE A 3 -33.36 17.81 32.45
C PHE A 3 -32.60 18.63 31.40
N THR A 4 -33.18 18.82 30.20
CA THR A 4 -32.49 19.51 29.11
C THR A 4 -32.80 21.00 29.03
N SER A 5 -33.70 21.50 29.87
CA SER A 5 -34.01 22.94 30.00
C SER A 5 -33.19 23.64 31.10
N HIS A 6 -32.38 22.89 31.84
CA HIS A 6 -31.43 23.41 32.83
C HIS A 6 -30.01 23.18 32.33
N GLU A 7 -29.25 24.26 32.09
CA GLU A 7 -27.88 24.21 31.57
C GLU A 7 -26.98 23.25 32.39
N ASP A 8 -27.10 23.28 33.72
CA ASP A 8 -26.32 22.43 34.64
C ASP A 8 -26.61 20.92 34.53
N LEU A 9 -27.75 20.53 33.95
CA LEU A 9 -28.19 19.13 33.87
C LEU A 9 -28.12 18.57 32.44
N PHE A 10 -27.80 19.41 31.46
CA PHE A 10 -27.82 19.05 30.05
C PHE A 10 -26.76 18.01 29.70
N GLU A 11 -25.51 18.22 30.11
CA GLU A 11 -24.40 17.31 29.81
C GLU A 11 -24.57 15.94 30.51
N PRO A 12 -24.85 15.84 31.82
CA PRO A 12 -25.11 14.55 32.47
C PRO A 12 -26.33 13.81 31.89
N ALA A 13 -27.39 14.55 31.52
CA ALA A 13 -28.55 13.92 30.89
C ALA A 13 -28.23 13.39 29.49
N THR A 14 -27.37 14.09 28.75
CA THR A 14 -26.91 13.66 27.42
C THR A 14 -26.04 12.42 27.53
N GLU A 15 -25.11 12.35 28.49
CA GLU A 15 -24.30 11.15 28.71
C GLU A 15 -25.14 9.92 29.06
N VAL A 16 -26.13 10.07 29.95
CA VAL A 16 -27.04 8.98 30.28
C VAL A 16 -27.82 8.54 29.04
N LEU A 17 -28.32 9.46 28.20
CA LEU A 17 -29.01 9.09 26.97
C LEU A 17 -28.09 8.38 25.97
N LEU A 18 -26.83 8.83 25.85
CA LEU A 18 -25.83 8.22 24.96
C LEU A 18 -25.50 6.79 25.35
N GLU A 19 -25.11 6.56 26.61
CA GLU A 19 -24.78 5.22 27.13
C GLU A 19 -25.94 4.25 26.91
N ALA A 20 -27.14 4.78 27.06
CA ALA A 20 -28.34 4.00 26.98
C ALA A 20 -28.64 3.67 25.49
N MET A 21 -28.64 4.64 24.56
CA MET A 21 -28.81 4.39 23.11
C MET A 21 -27.78 3.44 22.48
N GLN A 22 -26.59 3.31 23.08
CA GLN A 22 -25.55 2.38 22.62
C GLN A 22 -25.83 0.91 22.98
N GLN A 23 -26.85 0.63 23.80
CA GLN A 23 -27.23 -0.75 24.10
C GLN A 23 -27.91 -1.42 22.91
N SER A 24 -27.51 -2.65 22.57
CA SER A 24 -28.01 -3.40 21.40
C SER A 24 -29.53 -3.67 21.40
N SER A 25 -30.19 -3.56 22.56
CA SER A 25 -31.63 -3.71 22.71
C SER A 25 -32.41 -2.44 22.35
N TRP A 26 -31.73 -1.28 22.26
CA TRP A 26 -32.39 0.02 22.17
C TRP A 26 -33.08 0.27 20.83
N ALA A 27 -32.54 -0.29 19.75
CA ALA A 27 -33.12 -0.24 18.40
C ALA A 27 -34.56 -0.81 18.34
N LYS A 28 -34.99 -1.60 19.35
CA LYS A 28 -36.33 -2.20 19.41
C LYS A 28 -37.41 -1.25 19.93
N TYR A 29 -37.06 -0.15 20.60
CA TYR A 29 -38.01 0.73 21.27
C TYR A 29 -38.51 1.87 20.36
N MET A 30 -39.43 1.54 19.45
CA MET A 30 -39.96 2.47 18.44
C MET A 30 -40.67 3.69 19.01
N THR A 31 -41.42 3.54 20.12
CA THR A 31 -42.11 4.68 20.77
C THR A 31 -41.12 5.67 21.35
N LEU A 32 -40.04 5.18 21.97
CA LEU A 32 -39.00 6.02 22.54
C LEU A 32 -38.22 6.75 21.44
N ARG A 33 -37.95 6.07 20.31
CA ARG A 33 -37.36 6.70 19.12
C ARG A 33 -38.21 7.88 18.64
N ASP A 34 -39.51 7.68 18.48
CA ASP A 34 -40.42 8.71 17.97
C ASP A 34 -40.55 9.89 18.94
N ASP A 35 -40.63 9.61 20.25
CA ASP A 35 -40.64 10.64 21.30
C ASP A 35 -39.32 11.44 21.32
N LEU A 36 -38.17 10.78 21.19
CA LEU A 36 -36.86 11.43 21.11
C LEU A 36 -36.72 12.28 19.84
N LEU A 37 -37.15 11.78 18.68
CA LEU A 37 -37.14 12.56 17.43
C LEU A 37 -37.99 13.82 17.58
N SER A 38 -39.19 13.71 18.17
CA SER A 38 -40.04 14.87 18.46
C SER A 38 -39.37 15.86 19.42
N CYS A 39 -38.56 15.36 20.36
CA CYS A 39 -37.80 16.19 21.29
C CYS A 39 -36.70 16.97 20.58
N PHE A 40 -35.89 16.29 19.76
CA PHE A 40 -34.74 16.88 19.05
C PHE A 40 -35.16 17.93 18.03
N THR A 41 -36.34 17.77 17.43
CA THR A 41 -36.88 18.66 16.40
C THR A 41 -37.53 19.95 16.94
N ASN A 42 -37.59 20.13 18.27
CA ASN A 42 -38.10 21.34 18.91
C ASN A 42 -37.17 22.56 18.74
N GLU A 43 -37.73 23.77 18.79
CA GLU A 43 -37.00 25.03 18.54
C GLU A 43 -35.84 25.30 19.50
N TRP A 44 -35.92 24.85 20.76
CA TRP A 44 -34.90 25.13 21.77
C TRP A 44 -33.60 24.35 21.55
N MET A 45 -33.66 23.16 20.93
CA MET A 45 -32.48 22.37 20.54
C MET A 45 -31.75 22.94 19.30
N ARG A 46 -32.33 23.95 18.64
CA ARG A 46 -31.77 24.57 17.42
C ARG A 46 -30.77 25.69 17.72
N LYS A 47 -30.57 26.07 18.98
CA LYS A 47 -29.62 27.12 19.35
C LYS A 47 -28.24 26.52 19.56
N GLU A 48 -27.32 26.86 18.67
CA GLU A 48 -25.92 26.47 18.75
C GLU A 48 -25.13 27.45 19.60
N ASP A 49 -24.98 27.17 20.89
CA ASP A 49 -23.93 27.78 21.70
C ASP A 49 -22.78 26.78 21.85
N GLY A 50 -21.53 27.23 21.66
CA GLY A 50 -20.35 26.38 21.48
C GLY A 50 -20.06 25.37 22.61
N GLU A 51 -20.57 25.61 23.81
CA GLU A 51 -20.46 24.68 24.95
C GLU A 51 -21.36 23.43 24.80
N THR A 52 -22.49 23.54 24.10
CA THR A 52 -23.44 22.43 23.93
C THR A 52 -23.29 21.67 22.61
N GLY A 53 -22.64 22.28 21.61
CA GLY A 53 -22.53 21.72 20.25
C GLY A 53 -21.91 20.32 20.21
N ARG A 54 -20.89 20.06 21.03
CA ARG A 54 -20.25 18.73 21.12
C ARG A 54 -21.19 17.65 21.64
N SER A 55 -21.94 17.97 22.70
CA SER A 55 -22.91 17.06 23.32
C SER A 55 -24.08 16.78 22.36
N LEU A 56 -24.55 17.80 21.64
CA LEU A 56 -25.57 17.65 20.59
C LEU A 56 -25.06 16.79 19.42
N ALA A 57 -23.83 17.01 18.96
CA ALA A 57 -23.23 16.20 17.89
C ALA A 57 -23.14 14.73 18.28
N LYS A 58 -22.68 14.41 19.50
CA LYS A 58 -22.69 13.03 19.99
C LYS A 58 -24.12 12.48 20.02
N LEU A 59 -25.04 13.23 20.62
CA LEU A 59 -26.43 12.78 20.81
C LEU A 59 -27.13 12.47 19.48
N PHE A 60 -27.07 13.39 18.52
CA PHE A 60 -27.72 13.22 17.23
C PHE A 60 -27.02 12.20 16.35
N SER A 61 -25.69 12.13 16.37
CA SER A 61 -24.95 11.12 15.59
C SER A 61 -25.23 9.72 16.14
N THR A 62 -25.19 9.52 17.46
CA THR A 62 -25.54 8.22 18.08
C THR A 62 -27.00 7.85 17.85
N PHE A 63 -27.95 8.79 17.97
CA PHE A 63 -29.34 8.52 17.61
C PHE A 63 -29.45 8.12 16.13
N GLY A 64 -28.73 8.84 15.27
CA GLY A 64 -28.63 8.59 13.85
C GLY A 64 -28.18 7.16 13.55
N GLU A 65 -27.04 6.78 14.11
CA GLU A 65 -26.40 5.47 13.96
C GLU A 65 -27.28 4.33 14.52
N THR A 66 -27.87 4.51 15.71
CA THR A 66 -28.73 3.50 16.34
C THR A 66 -30.03 3.25 15.57
N PHE A 67 -30.58 4.28 14.91
CA PHE A 67 -31.86 4.19 14.20
C PHE A 67 -31.74 4.43 12.69
N THR A 68 -30.58 4.13 12.10
CA THR A 68 -30.28 4.44 10.70
C THR A 68 -31.30 3.85 9.72
N ASP A 69 -31.73 2.60 9.93
CA ASP A 69 -32.76 1.95 9.09
C ASP A 69 -34.04 2.79 8.99
N PHE A 70 -34.50 3.30 10.13
CA PHE A 70 -35.69 4.14 10.17
C PHE A 70 -35.45 5.47 9.46
N LEU A 71 -34.30 6.11 9.69
CA LEU A 71 -33.98 7.39 9.07
C LEU A 71 -33.89 7.26 7.55
N ALA A 72 -33.23 6.22 7.04
CA ALA A 72 -33.12 5.95 5.60
C ALA A 72 -34.50 5.77 4.96
N LEU A 73 -35.37 4.95 5.56
CA LEU A 73 -36.72 4.69 5.04
C LEU A 73 -37.69 5.86 5.20
N GLN A 74 -37.36 6.86 6.02
CA GLN A 74 -38.21 8.02 6.33
C GLN A 74 -37.54 9.36 6.00
N LEU A 75 -36.54 9.38 5.13
CA LEU A 75 -35.80 10.59 4.73
C LEU A 75 -36.70 11.75 4.24
N ALA A 76 -37.80 11.43 3.56
CA ALA A 76 -38.76 12.43 3.09
C ALA A 76 -39.70 12.98 4.19
N ASN A 77 -39.60 12.48 5.43
CA ASN A 77 -40.35 12.97 6.57
C ASN A 77 -39.77 14.30 7.08
N PRO A 78 -40.60 15.35 7.32
CA PRO A 78 -40.11 16.65 7.78
C PRO A 78 -39.28 16.62 9.07
N ASN A 79 -39.63 15.74 10.03
CA ASN A 79 -38.90 15.64 11.29
C ASN A 79 -37.52 15.00 11.09
N VAL A 80 -37.42 14.02 10.20
CA VAL A 80 -36.15 13.38 9.83
C VAL A 80 -35.28 14.37 9.05
N SER A 81 -35.85 15.09 8.09
CA SER A 81 -35.15 16.15 7.35
C SER A 81 -34.58 17.20 8.30
N LEU A 82 -35.34 17.65 9.30
CA LEU A 82 -34.87 18.63 10.27
C LEU A 82 -33.73 18.09 11.14
N LEU A 83 -33.80 16.82 11.57
CA LEU A 83 -32.69 16.19 12.29
C LEU A 83 -31.42 16.15 11.42
N LEU A 84 -31.55 15.78 10.15
CA LEU A 84 -30.42 15.77 9.21
C LEU A 84 -29.85 17.16 8.97
N ASP A 85 -30.69 18.19 8.89
CA ASP A 85 -30.26 19.59 8.81
C ASP A 85 -29.46 20.01 10.05
N MET A 86 -29.84 19.55 11.24
CA MET A 86 -29.10 19.81 12.48
C MET A 86 -27.75 19.07 12.49
N ILE A 87 -27.71 17.81 12.09
CA ILE A 87 -26.45 17.06 11.95
C ILE A 87 -25.54 17.71 10.89
N MET A 88 -26.12 18.23 9.81
CA MET A 88 -25.40 18.98 8.78
C MET A 88 -24.79 20.28 9.33
N GLN A 89 -25.53 21.02 10.16
CA GLN A 89 -25.01 22.23 10.82
C GLN A 89 -23.85 21.92 11.76
N LEU A 90 -23.93 20.82 12.51
CA LEU A 90 -22.84 20.34 13.37
C LEU A 90 -21.62 19.86 12.57
N THR A 91 -21.84 19.26 11.40
CA THR A 91 -20.76 18.95 10.44
C THR A 91 -20.12 20.25 9.91
N ALA A 92 -20.95 21.28 9.65
CA ALA A 92 -20.56 22.61 9.19
C ALA A 92 -20.12 23.56 10.32
N PHE A 93 -19.94 23.07 11.55
CA PHE A 93 -19.80 23.92 12.73
C PHE A 93 -18.73 25.01 12.53
N PRO A 94 -18.98 26.29 12.87
CA PRO A 94 -18.08 27.38 12.51
C PRO A 94 -16.68 27.25 13.10
N GLY A 95 -15.66 27.63 12.32
CA GLY A 95 -14.25 27.57 12.73
C GLY A 95 -13.49 26.32 12.25
N HIS A 96 -12.19 26.30 12.49
CA HIS A 96 -11.31 25.21 12.10
C HIS A 96 -11.13 24.18 13.22
N PHE A 97 -11.24 22.89 12.88
CA PHE A 97 -10.91 21.80 13.78
C PHE A 97 -9.38 21.67 13.98
N PRO A 98 -8.87 21.29 15.16
CA PRO A 98 -9.52 21.36 16.46
C PRO A 98 -9.35 22.74 17.13
N ALA A 99 -8.70 23.69 16.45
CA ALA A 99 -8.25 24.95 17.05
C ALA A 99 -9.38 25.80 17.61
N ASP A 100 -10.48 25.92 16.85
CA ASP A 100 -11.63 26.73 17.22
C ASP A 100 -12.77 25.88 17.80
N GLN A 101 -12.83 24.58 17.45
CA GLN A 101 -13.95 23.68 17.77
C GLN A 101 -13.59 22.19 17.60
N GLU A 102 -14.23 21.31 18.39
CA GLU A 102 -14.11 19.83 18.35
C GLU A 102 -15.47 19.14 18.09
N VAL A 103 -16.28 19.72 17.19
CA VAL A 103 -17.65 19.28 16.88
C VAL A 103 -17.74 18.59 15.52
N SER A 104 -17.09 19.14 14.49
CA SER A 104 -17.29 18.70 13.10
C SER A 104 -16.78 17.29 12.77
N ASP A 105 -15.95 16.69 13.62
CA ASP A 105 -15.45 15.32 13.45
C ASP A 105 -16.47 14.26 13.88
N ILE A 106 -17.32 14.58 14.86
CA ILE A 106 -18.25 13.63 15.46
C ILE A 106 -19.28 13.07 14.45
N PRO A 107 -19.90 13.89 13.57
CA PRO A 107 -20.90 13.38 12.63
C PRO A 107 -20.34 12.59 11.43
N LEU A 108 -19.03 12.50 11.25
CA LEU A 108 -18.44 11.91 10.05
C LEU A 108 -18.83 10.43 9.87
N ASN A 109 -18.79 9.65 10.96
CA ASN A 109 -19.19 8.24 10.94
C ASN A 109 -20.69 8.05 10.63
N PHE A 110 -21.55 8.93 11.14
CA PHE A 110 -22.97 8.91 10.84
C PHE A 110 -23.24 8.98 9.33
N TRP A 111 -22.52 9.82 8.59
CA TRP A 111 -22.70 9.94 7.14
C TRP A 111 -22.30 8.69 6.36
N TYR A 112 -21.33 7.92 6.87
CA TYR A 112 -20.97 6.60 6.34
C TYR A 112 -22.09 5.60 6.59
N VAL A 113 -22.52 5.44 7.84
CA VAL A 113 -23.57 4.47 8.22
C VAL A 113 -24.88 4.74 7.49
N LEU A 114 -25.26 6.02 7.32
CA LEU A 114 -26.44 6.42 6.55
C LEU A 114 -26.32 6.02 5.07
N GLN A 115 -25.16 6.20 4.44
CA GLN A 115 -24.99 5.85 3.02
C GLN A 115 -25.07 4.34 2.80
N GLU A 116 -24.42 3.55 3.64
CA GLU A 116 -24.47 2.08 3.57
C GLU A 116 -25.92 1.60 3.69
N THR A 117 -26.64 2.11 4.70
CA THR A 117 -28.04 1.77 4.92
C THR A 117 -28.93 2.17 3.73
N LEU A 118 -28.66 3.31 3.08
CA LEU A 118 -29.39 3.73 1.87
C LEU A 118 -29.20 2.77 0.70
N PHE A 119 -28.01 2.19 0.59
CA PHE A 119 -27.68 1.20 -0.44
C PHE A 119 -28.34 -0.16 -0.11
N ASP A 120 -28.21 -0.62 1.13
CA ASP A 120 -28.79 -1.89 1.61
C ASP A 120 -30.31 -1.97 1.40
N HIS A 121 -31.02 -0.86 1.61
CA HIS A 121 -32.47 -0.78 1.39
C HIS A 121 -32.87 -0.46 -0.07
N GLY A 122 -31.91 -0.37 -0.99
CA GLY A 122 -32.15 -0.08 -2.41
C GLY A 122 -32.77 1.31 -2.66
N ILE A 123 -32.56 2.27 -1.76
CA ILE A 123 -33.04 3.66 -1.87
C ILE A 123 -32.17 4.45 -2.86
N VAL A 124 -30.88 4.14 -2.89
CA VAL A 124 -29.87 4.72 -3.77
C VAL A 124 -29.17 3.57 -4.52
N PRO A 125 -28.90 3.70 -5.84
CA PRO A 125 -29.13 4.87 -6.70
C PRO A 125 -30.61 5.12 -7.01
N VAL A 126 -30.96 6.40 -7.21
CA VAL A 126 -32.35 6.81 -7.50
C VAL A 126 -32.72 6.40 -8.93
N ARG A 127 -33.46 5.29 -9.07
CA ARG A 127 -33.91 4.75 -10.38
C ARG A 127 -35.05 5.61 -10.96
N GLN A 128 -34.90 6.11 -12.19
CA GLN A 128 -35.90 6.96 -12.84
C GLN A 128 -36.87 6.18 -13.74
N GLY A 129 -36.53 4.94 -14.13
CA GLY A 129 -37.41 4.06 -14.91
C GLY A 129 -36.95 2.60 -15.00
N PRO A 130 -37.77 1.71 -15.62
CA PRO A 130 -37.44 0.27 -15.77
C PRO A 130 -36.30 -0.04 -16.76
N SER A 131 -35.71 0.99 -17.37
CA SER A 131 -34.64 0.89 -18.38
C SER A 131 -33.26 1.30 -17.88
N ASP A 132 -33.11 1.68 -16.60
CA ASP A 132 -31.79 1.96 -16.03
C ASP A 132 -30.99 0.65 -15.95
N VAL A 133 -29.78 0.66 -16.52
CA VAL A 133 -28.92 -0.52 -16.71
C VAL A 133 -28.61 -1.16 -15.35
N ARG A 134 -28.71 -2.50 -15.30
CA ARG A 134 -28.37 -3.31 -14.14
C ARG A 134 -26.85 -3.44 -14.08
N ASP A 135 -26.19 -2.70 -13.20
CA ASP A 135 -24.79 -2.95 -12.86
C ASP A 135 -24.71 -3.96 -11.72
N GLY A 136 -24.18 -5.16 -12.01
CA GLY A 136 -23.67 -6.11 -11.01
C GLY A 136 -24.68 -7.05 -10.32
N ASP A 137 -24.12 -8.10 -9.74
CA ASP A 137 -24.80 -9.22 -9.03
C ASP A 137 -25.28 -8.85 -7.60
N ASP A 138 -25.10 -7.59 -7.17
CA ASP A 138 -25.41 -7.09 -5.81
C ASP A 138 -26.80 -6.40 -5.73
N ASP A 139 -27.77 -6.85 -6.53
CA ASP A 139 -29.12 -6.28 -6.54
C ASP A 139 -29.96 -6.88 -5.40
N VAL A 140 -29.93 -6.24 -4.22
CA VAL A 140 -31.00 -6.39 -3.20
C VAL A 140 -32.24 -5.67 -3.74
N SER A 141 -32.80 -6.20 -4.83
CA SER A 141 -34.02 -5.65 -5.40
C SER A 141 -35.15 -5.82 -4.39
N LEU A 142 -35.85 -4.72 -4.07
CA LEU A 142 -37.14 -4.75 -3.39
C LEU A 142 -38.00 -5.81 -4.06
N GLU A 143 -38.45 -6.79 -3.27
CA GLU A 143 -39.31 -7.89 -3.73
C GLU A 143 -40.42 -7.35 -4.66
N ASN A 144 -40.75 -8.15 -5.68
CA ASN A 144 -41.75 -7.84 -6.73
C ASN A 144 -43.16 -7.46 -6.19
N ASP A 145 -43.39 -7.54 -4.88
CA ASP A 145 -44.66 -7.31 -4.17
C ASP A 145 -44.86 -5.89 -3.60
N SER A 146 -43.90 -4.97 -3.77
CA SER A 146 -44.04 -3.59 -3.24
C SER A 146 -45.13 -2.76 -3.94
N THR A 147 -45.95 -2.06 -3.15
CA THR A 147 -47.06 -1.22 -3.66
C THR A 147 -46.55 0.01 -4.43
N VAL A 148 -47.38 0.56 -5.33
CA VAL A 148 -47.04 1.76 -6.11
C VAL A 148 -46.70 2.95 -5.20
N ASP A 149 -47.46 3.14 -4.11
CA ASP A 149 -47.23 4.23 -3.15
C ASP A 149 -45.88 4.06 -2.41
N GLN A 150 -45.51 2.82 -2.08
CA GLN A 150 -44.21 2.53 -1.45
C GLN A 150 -43.05 2.83 -2.39
N LYS A 151 -43.16 2.49 -3.68
CA LYS A 151 -42.15 2.84 -4.69
C LYS A 151 -42.00 4.35 -4.87
N ILE A 152 -43.11 5.10 -4.86
CA ILE A 152 -43.08 6.57 -4.90
C ILE A 152 -42.42 7.15 -3.65
N TRP A 153 -42.72 6.60 -2.47
CA TRP A 153 -42.11 7.04 -1.22
C TRP A 153 -40.59 6.80 -1.18
N ILE A 154 -40.15 5.61 -1.57
CA ILE A 154 -38.71 5.26 -1.65
C ILE A 154 -38.00 6.20 -2.62
N ARG A 155 -38.61 6.50 -3.77
CA ARG A 155 -38.06 7.50 -4.70
C ARG A 155 -37.91 8.87 -4.05
N ARG A 156 -38.89 9.36 -3.30
CA ARG A 156 -38.79 10.64 -2.58
C ARG A 156 -37.67 10.62 -1.53
N CYS A 157 -37.49 9.50 -0.84
CA CYS A 157 -36.38 9.32 0.10
C CYS A 157 -35.03 9.37 -0.61
N GLY A 158 -34.91 8.73 -1.78
CA GLY A 158 -33.72 8.82 -2.62
C GLY A 158 -33.44 10.24 -3.14
N GLU A 159 -34.47 10.96 -3.61
CA GLU A 159 -34.33 12.37 -4.02
C GLU A 159 -33.90 13.27 -2.84
N ALA A 160 -34.43 13.03 -1.63
CA ALA A 160 -34.00 13.72 -0.41
C ALA A 160 -32.54 13.38 -0.04
N ALA A 161 -32.14 12.10 -0.13
CA ALA A 161 -30.75 11.69 0.10
C ALA A 161 -29.78 12.43 -0.83
N VAL A 162 -30.09 12.50 -2.13
CA VAL A 162 -29.26 13.22 -3.11
C VAL A 162 -29.07 14.70 -2.72
N MET A 163 -30.10 15.36 -2.20
CA MET A 163 -29.99 16.76 -1.75
C MET A 163 -29.10 16.89 -0.50
N VAL A 164 -29.29 16.00 0.48
CA VAL A 164 -28.50 15.98 1.72
C VAL A 164 -27.02 15.72 1.41
N TYR A 165 -26.70 14.71 0.59
CA TYR A 165 -25.32 14.40 0.23
C TYR A 165 -24.69 15.48 -0.66
N ARG A 166 -25.47 16.16 -1.52
CA ARG A 166 -24.97 17.34 -2.27
C ARG A 166 -24.57 18.48 -1.34
N GLN A 167 -25.37 18.74 -0.31
CA GLN A 167 -25.02 19.72 0.72
C GLN A 167 -23.80 19.26 1.52
N LEU A 168 -23.73 17.97 1.88
CA LEU A 168 -22.60 17.39 2.59
C LEU A 168 -21.29 17.64 1.84
N VAL A 169 -21.23 17.36 0.54
CA VAL A 169 -20.05 17.63 -0.30
C VAL A 169 -19.60 19.07 -0.18
N THR A 170 -20.53 20.02 -0.29
CA THR A 170 -20.21 21.45 -0.19
C THR A 170 -19.66 21.82 1.19
N THR A 171 -20.26 21.27 2.25
CA THR A 171 -19.82 21.46 3.63
C THR A 171 -18.41 20.89 3.85
N LEU A 172 -18.16 19.65 3.43
CA LEU A 172 -16.88 18.98 3.61
C LEU A 172 -15.75 19.69 2.86
N ILE A 173 -16.01 20.21 1.64
CA ILE A 173 -15.03 21.02 0.91
C ILE A 173 -14.63 22.27 1.71
N GLN A 174 -15.60 22.95 2.33
CA GLN A 174 -15.32 24.12 3.16
C GLN A 174 -14.50 23.75 4.41
N LYS A 175 -14.85 22.65 5.07
CA LYS A 175 -14.18 22.17 6.28
C LYS A 175 -12.80 21.57 6.03
N ALA A 176 -12.54 21.09 4.82
CA ALA A 176 -11.23 20.61 4.39
C ALA A 176 -10.22 21.73 4.10
N ALA A 177 -10.68 22.98 3.98
CA ALA A 177 -9.82 24.11 3.64
C ALA A 177 -8.85 24.46 4.76
N PHE A 178 -7.58 24.62 4.39
CA PHE A 178 -6.57 25.13 5.31
C PHE A 178 -6.88 26.56 5.76
N PRO A 179 -6.49 26.93 6.99
CA PRO A 179 -6.48 28.31 7.40
C PRO A 179 -5.43 29.13 6.64
N GLU A 180 -5.39 30.43 6.89
CA GLU A 180 -4.33 31.33 6.41
C GLU A 180 -2.93 30.79 6.72
N VAL A 181 -1.95 31.12 5.87
CA VAL A 181 -0.57 30.63 6.02
C VAL A 181 0.04 31.04 7.37
N SER A 182 -0.23 32.27 7.82
CA SER A 182 0.21 32.79 9.13
C SER A 182 -0.32 31.96 10.30
N VAL A 183 -1.61 31.62 10.27
CA VAL A 183 -2.29 30.78 11.28
C VAL A 183 -1.76 29.35 11.21
N TRP A 184 -1.65 28.77 10.02
CA TRP A 184 -1.09 27.44 9.86
C TRP A 184 0.34 27.33 10.38
N ASP A 185 1.19 28.32 10.08
CA ASP A 185 2.58 28.34 10.55
C ASP A 185 2.67 28.45 12.07
N SER A 186 1.70 29.11 12.72
CA SER A 186 1.59 29.14 14.18
C SER A 186 1.26 27.77 14.78
N TRP A 187 0.43 26.98 14.09
CA TRP A 187 0.07 25.63 14.53
C TRP A 187 1.20 24.63 14.33
N ASN A 188 2.22 24.93 13.53
CA ASN A 188 3.37 24.05 13.32
C ASN A 188 4.53 24.36 14.30
N ARG A 189 4.31 25.12 15.38
CA ARG A 189 5.35 25.51 16.35
C ARG A 189 4.93 25.28 17.80
N GLY A 190 5.91 24.90 18.63
CA GLY A 190 5.73 24.76 20.09
C GLY A 190 4.64 23.76 20.47
N GLU A 191 3.88 24.07 21.51
CA GLU A 191 2.80 23.23 22.03
C GLU A 191 1.61 23.13 21.06
N LEU A 192 1.44 24.09 20.14
CA LEU A 192 0.37 24.07 19.14
C LEU A 192 0.61 23.05 18.02
N PHE A 193 1.79 22.41 17.95
CA PHE A 193 2.09 21.37 16.97
C PHE A 193 1.00 20.28 16.91
N ILE A 194 0.43 19.91 18.06
CA ILE A 194 -0.65 18.93 18.16
C ILE A 194 -1.89 19.34 17.35
N VAL A 195 -2.22 20.63 17.29
CA VAL A 195 -3.36 21.15 16.51
C VAL A 195 -3.17 20.86 15.03
N SER A 196 -1.96 21.09 14.49
CA SER A 196 -1.66 20.79 13.10
C SER A 196 -1.73 19.28 12.78
N VAL A 197 -1.36 18.42 13.73
CA VAL A 197 -1.45 16.97 13.61
C VAL A 197 -2.91 16.53 13.62
N CYS A 198 -3.69 16.99 14.60
CA CYS A 198 -5.12 16.70 14.70
C CYS A 198 -5.89 17.18 13.47
N PHE A 199 -5.57 18.36 12.92
CA PHE A 199 -6.20 18.83 11.68
C PHE A 199 -5.84 17.93 10.49
N ARG A 200 -4.62 17.41 10.39
CA ARG A 200 -4.25 16.45 9.32
C ARG A 200 -4.99 15.13 9.45
N ILE A 201 -5.17 14.62 10.66
CA ILE A 201 -5.96 13.42 10.94
C ILE A 201 -7.42 13.67 10.54
N TYR A 202 -8.01 14.77 11.02
CA TYR A 202 -9.35 15.19 10.64
C TYR A 202 -9.54 15.32 9.12
N ARG A 203 -8.58 15.93 8.41
CA ARG A 203 -8.66 16.01 6.94
C ARG A 203 -8.65 14.63 6.28
N ARG A 204 -7.87 13.68 6.81
CA ARG A 204 -7.87 12.29 6.31
C ARG A 204 -9.23 11.66 6.53
N ASP A 205 -9.75 11.71 7.75
CA ASP A 205 -11.05 11.11 8.11
C ASP A 205 -12.21 11.77 7.33
N LEU A 206 -12.13 13.08 7.09
CA LEU A 206 -13.02 13.81 6.18
C LEU A 206 -12.89 13.31 4.73
N GLY A 207 -11.66 13.09 4.27
CA GLY A 207 -11.38 12.52 2.95
C GLY A 207 -11.99 11.13 2.78
N ASP A 208 -11.90 10.28 3.79
CA ASP A 208 -12.56 8.96 3.79
C ASP A 208 -14.09 9.13 3.77
N THR A 209 -14.62 10.11 4.53
CA THR A 209 -16.05 10.45 4.50
C THR A 209 -16.52 10.99 3.14
N MET A 210 -15.64 11.63 2.36
CA MET A 210 -15.97 12.12 1.01
C MET A 210 -16.26 11.00 0.02
N ILE A 211 -15.82 9.77 0.29
CA ILE A 211 -16.14 8.61 -0.54
C ILE A 211 -17.64 8.29 -0.49
N ASN A 212 -18.29 8.44 0.67
CA ASN A 212 -19.70 8.08 0.86
C ASN A 212 -20.64 8.88 -0.06
N PRO A 213 -20.56 10.23 -0.16
CA PRO A 213 -21.31 10.98 -1.16
C PRO A 213 -21.09 10.53 -2.61
N TYR A 214 -19.93 9.99 -2.98
CA TYR A 214 -19.67 9.51 -4.34
C TYR A 214 -20.57 8.33 -4.70
N TYR A 215 -20.77 7.39 -3.77
CA TYR A 215 -21.68 6.26 -3.97
C TYR A 215 -23.15 6.69 -4.14
N VAL A 216 -23.52 7.85 -3.60
CA VAL A 216 -24.87 8.43 -3.74
C VAL A 216 -25.03 9.29 -5.00
N LEU A 217 -24.04 10.13 -5.31
CA LEU A 217 -24.15 11.18 -6.33
C LEU A 217 -23.50 10.80 -7.67
N ARG A 218 -22.53 9.87 -7.66
CA ARG A 218 -21.77 9.42 -8.83
C ARG A 218 -21.20 10.59 -9.64
N ASP A 219 -21.47 10.63 -10.94
CA ASP A 219 -21.03 11.67 -11.90
C ASP A 219 -21.43 13.09 -11.48
N GLN A 220 -22.54 13.25 -10.75
CA GLN A 220 -22.93 14.57 -10.25
C GLN A 220 -21.92 15.12 -9.24
N MET A 221 -21.21 14.27 -8.49
CA MET A 221 -20.20 14.70 -7.54
C MET A 221 -18.96 15.28 -8.22
N THR A 222 -18.47 14.60 -9.26
CA THR A 222 -17.31 15.09 -10.03
C THR A 222 -17.65 16.40 -10.74
N ALA A 223 -18.88 16.52 -11.25
CA ALA A 223 -19.41 17.78 -11.78
C ALA A 223 -19.41 18.92 -10.75
N ILE A 224 -19.89 18.68 -9.53
CA ILE A 224 -19.92 19.69 -8.44
C ILE A 224 -18.49 20.16 -8.12
N LEU A 225 -17.57 19.21 -7.90
CA LEU A 225 -16.19 19.50 -7.53
C LEU A 225 -15.48 20.34 -8.60
N LEU A 226 -15.63 19.97 -9.88
CA LEU A 226 -14.96 20.67 -10.96
C LEU A 226 -15.59 22.02 -11.30
N GLN A 227 -16.91 22.14 -11.22
CA GLN A 227 -17.58 23.44 -11.31
C GLN A 227 -17.11 24.37 -10.20
N GLN A 228 -16.93 23.87 -8.97
CA GLN A 228 -16.42 24.66 -7.86
C GLN A 228 -14.96 25.07 -8.07
N ALA A 229 -14.10 24.17 -8.57
CA ALA A 229 -12.72 24.47 -8.92
C ALA A 229 -12.64 25.58 -10.00
N VAL A 230 -13.43 25.45 -11.07
CA VAL A 230 -13.51 26.45 -12.15
C VAL A 230 -14.08 27.77 -11.65
N ALA A 231 -15.08 27.76 -10.76
CA ALA A 231 -15.64 28.97 -10.17
C ALA A 231 -14.58 29.74 -9.36
N VAL A 232 -13.78 29.05 -8.55
CA VAL A 232 -12.66 29.65 -7.80
C VAL A 232 -11.62 30.25 -8.76
N LEU A 233 -11.27 29.53 -9.83
CA LEU A 233 -10.33 30.02 -10.85
C LEU A 233 -10.86 31.23 -11.64
N ASN A 234 -12.16 31.28 -11.92
CA ASN A 234 -12.80 32.40 -12.61
C ASN A 234 -12.85 33.66 -11.72
N GLN A 235 -12.86 33.49 -10.41
CA GLN A 235 -12.97 34.55 -9.42
C GLN A 235 -11.70 34.65 -8.57
N TRP A 236 -10.54 34.30 -9.13
CA TRP A 236 -9.29 34.13 -8.38
C TRP A 236 -8.92 35.37 -7.56
N ASP A 237 -8.99 36.56 -8.17
CA ASP A 237 -8.61 37.82 -7.53
C ASP A 237 -9.62 38.33 -6.49
N SER A 238 -10.90 37.97 -6.63
CA SER A 238 -11.97 38.41 -5.72
C SER A 238 -12.25 37.44 -4.57
N THR A 239 -11.79 36.20 -4.70
CA THR A 239 -12.08 35.14 -3.73
C THR A 239 -11.14 35.27 -2.54
N HIS A 240 -11.68 35.18 -1.32
CA HIS A 240 -10.86 35.09 -0.11
C HIS A 240 -10.13 33.74 -0.07
N LEU A 241 -8.79 33.76 0.04
CA LEU A 241 -7.92 32.58 0.09
C LEU A 241 -8.19 31.59 -1.06
N PRO A 242 -8.04 32.02 -2.33
CA PRO A 242 -8.42 31.23 -3.50
C PRO A 242 -7.60 29.94 -3.60
N SER A 243 -6.31 30.00 -3.23
CA SER A 243 -5.43 28.83 -3.26
C SER A 243 -5.87 27.74 -2.28
N GLN A 244 -6.30 28.11 -1.07
CA GLN A 244 -6.76 27.17 -0.05
C GLN A 244 -8.11 26.56 -0.43
N ARG A 245 -9.02 27.36 -1.01
CA ARG A 245 -10.32 26.86 -1.49
C ARG A 245 -10.18 25.91 -2.68
N LEU A 246 -9.32 26.25 -3.63
CA LEU A 246 -9.03 25.37 -4.76
C LEU A 246 -8.33 24.09 -4.27
N GLU A 247 -7.35 24.20 -3.37
CA GLU A 247 -6.67 23.04 -2.80
C GLU A 247 -7.66 22.12 -2.07
N ALA A 248 -8.59 22.65 -1.28
CA ALA A 248 -9.60 21.86 -0.59
C ALA A 248 -10.51 21.10 -1.57
N THR A 249 -10.89 21.77 -2.66
CA THR A 249 -11.72 21.16 -3.71
C THR A 249 -10.96 20.03 -4.41
N LEU A 250 -9.69 20.25 -4.77
CA LEU A 250 -8.85 19.22 -5.37
C LEU A 250 -8.48 18.10 -4.40
N PHE A 251 -8.38 18.39 -3.10
CA PHE A 251 -8.20 17.39 -2.05
C PHE A 251 -9.41 16.45 -1.99
N CYS A 252 -10.62 17.01 -1.98
CA CYS A 252 -11.85 16.23 -2.05
C CYS A 252 -11.97 15.40 -3.33
N LEU A 253 -11.56 15.94 -4.49
CA LEU A 253 -11.48 15.17 -5.73
C LEU A 253 -10.44 14.04 -5.65
N LYS A 254 -9.29 14.29 -5.02
CA LYS A 254 -8.27 13.27 -4.77
C LYS A 254 -8.80 12.15 -3.89
N SER A 255 -9.58 12.49 -2.87
CA SER A 255 -10.15 11.49 -1.96
C SER A 255 -11.06 10.48 -2.65
N ILE A 256 -11.76 10.89 -3.71
CA ILE A 256 -12.65 9.99 -4.48
C ILE A 256 -12.03 9.42 -5.74
N SER A 257 -10.82 9.86 -6.13
CA SER A 257 -10.26 9.59 -7.46
C SER A 257 -10.08 8.11 -7.81
N GLU A 258 -9.82 7.25 -6.82
CA GLU A 258 -9.68 5.80 -7.00
C GLU A 258 -11.03 5.11 -7.29
N GLU A 259 -12.14 5.73 -6.88
CA GLU A 259 -13.51 5.23 -7.12
C GLU A 259 -14.06 5.64 -8.49
N ILE A 260 -13.38 6.56 -9.18
CA ILE A 260 -13.84 7.09 -10.47
C ILE A 260 -13.48 6.08 -11.58
N PRO A 261 -14.46 5.55 -12.34
CA PRO A 261 -14.19 4.68 -13.46
C PRO A 261 -13.30 5.36 -14.50
N ALA A 262 -12.35 4.62 -15.06
CA ALA A 262 -11.48 5.11 -16.14
C ALA A 262 -12.24 5.40 -17.45
N ASP A 263 -13.50 4.95 -17.55
CA ASP A 263 -14.33 4.98 -18.75
C ASP A 263 -15.03 6.34 -18.88
N ALA A 264 -14.30 7.35 -19.34
CA ALA A 264 -14.81 8.64 -19.82
C ALA A 264 -15.81 9.39 -18.91
N ASP A 265 -15.35 9.80 -17.72
CA ASP A 265 -15.96 10.95 -17.04
C ASP A 265 -15.55 12.24 -17.77
N ALA A 266 -16.50 12.87 -18.47
CA ALA A 266 -16.29 14.14 -19.19
C ALA A 266 -15.74 15.24 -18.28
N HIS A 267 -16.01 15.16 -16.96
CA HIS A 267 -15.53 16.13 -15.99
C HIS A 267 -14.02 15.96 -15.73
N ILE A 268 -13.47 14.74 -15.65
CA ILE A 268 -12.02 14.56 -15.44
C ILE A 268 -11.20 15.10 -16.62
N THR A 269 -11.75 15.05 -17.83
CA THR A 269 -11.15 15.73 -19.00
C THR A 269 -11.01 17.24 -18.76
N GLN A 270 -11.99 17.87 -18.10
CA GLN A 270 -11.95 19.29 -17.73
C GLN A 270 -10.80 19.61 -16.77
N PHE A 271 -10.46 18.69 -15.85
CA PHE A 271 -9.35 18.85 -14.93
C PHE A 271 -8.00 18.93 -15.67
N PHE A 272 -7.71 17.94 -16.51
CA PHE A 272 -6.45 17.86 -17.27
C PHE A 272 -6.40 18.85 -18.45
N GLY A 273 -7.55 19.33 -18.91
CA GLY A 273 -7.67 20.28 -20.01
C GLY A 273 -7.31 21.73 -19.65
N SER A 274 -7.73 22.64 -20.53
CA SER A 274 -7.45 24.07 -20.42
C SER A 274 -8.18 24.78 -19.28
N ASP A 275 -9.17 24.13 -18.68
CA ASP A 275 -10.10 24.77 -17.74
C ASP A 275 -9.57 24.83 -16.31
N VAL A 276 -8.75 23.86 -15.90
CA VAL A 276 -8.19 23.79 -14.54
C VAL A 276 -6.66 23.75 -14.58
N LEU A 277 -6.05 22.66 -15.03
CA LEU A 277 -4.60 22.45 -14.95
C LEU A 277 -3.81 23.58 -15.62
N ALA A 278 -4.14 23.94 -16.86
CA ALA A 278 -3.45 24.99 -17.60
C ALA A 278 -3.61 26.39 -16.98
N ARG A 279 -4.62 26.58 -16.11
CA ARG A 279 -4.93 27.85 -15.45
C ARG A 279 -4.39 27.95 -14.02
N LEU A 280 -3.75 26.89 -13.51
CA LEU A 280 -3.12 26.93 -12.20
C LEU A 280 -2.02 27.99 -12.17
N PRO A 281 -2.05 28.95 -11.22
CA PRO A 281 -1.03 30.00 -11.18
C PRO A 281 0.40 29.48 -10.95
N GLN A 282 1.38 30.09 -11.60
CA GLN A 282 2.78 29.63 -11.51
C GLN A 282 3.35 29.73 -10.08
N ASN A 283 2.95 30.77 -9.34
CA ASN A 283 3.32 31.04 -7.94
C ASN A 283 2.27 30.52 -6.94
N ASN A 284 1.79 29.29 -7.14
CA ASN A 284 0.84 28.66 -6.20
C ASN A 284 1.48 28.26 -4.88
N ASP A 285 0.66 28.23 -3.82
CA ASP A 285 0.99 27.61 -2.54
C ASP A 285 1.51 26.18 -2.78
N PHE A 286 2.57 25.79 -2.07
CA PHE A 286 3.13 24.45 -2.16
C PHE A 286 2.10 23.39 -1.83
N ARG A 287 1.12 23.68 -0.95
CA ARG A 287 0.02 22.76 -0.62
C ARG A 287 -0.86 22.45 -1.82
N LEU A 288 -1.23 23.48 -2.59
CA LEU A 288 -2.01 23.31 -3.81
C LEU A 288 -1.25 22.47 -4.84
N LYS A 289 0.05 22.74 -5.04
CA LYS A 289 0.90 21.92 -5.92
C LYS A 289 0.99 20.48 -5.43
N ASN A 290 1.22 20.28 -4.14
CA ASN A 290 1.31 18.96 -3.53
C ASN A 290 0.03 18.14 -3.75
N THR A 291 -1.14 18.71 -3.45
CA THR A 291 -2.44 18.05 -3.67
C THR A 291 -2.70 17.78 -5.15
N THR A 292 -2.33 18.71 -6.03
CA THR A 292 -2.45 18.53 -7.49
C THR A 292 -1.58 17.36 -7.98
N LEU A 293 -0.33 17.25 -7.52
CA LEU A 293 0.57 16.14 -7.87
C LEU A 293 -0.03 14.80 -7.43
N LEU A 294 -0.50 14.70 -6.19
CA LEU A 294 -1.10 13.48 -5.68
C LEU A 294 -2.38 13.09 -6.43
N LEU A 295 -3.21 14.07 -6.81
CA LEU A 295 -4.39 13.86 -7.64
C LEU A 295 -4.04 13.36 -9.05
N MET A 296 -2.98 13.89 -9.66
CA MET A 296 -2.52 13.41 -10.98
C MET A 296 -2.05 11.95 -10.92
N GLY A 297 -1.31 11.59 -9.87
CA GLY A 297 -0.84 10.22 -9.65
C GLY A 297 -2.01 9.25 -9.45
N SER A 298 -2.99 9.61 -8.64
CA SER A 298 -4.16 8.74 -8.39
C SER A 298 -5.09 8.59 -9.60
N LEU A 299 -5.04 9.51 -10.57
CA LEU A 299 -5.77 9.45 -11.84
C LEU A 299 -4.95 8.78 -12.97
N ALA A 300 -3.88 8.04 -12.66
CA ALA A 300 -3.01 7.41 -13.66
C ALA A 300 -3.74 6.40 -14.57
N GLU A 301 -4.68 5.60 -14.05
CA GLU A 301 -5.44 4.64 -14.88
C GLU A 301 -6.38 5.35 -15.86
N TRP A 302 -6.90 6.53 -15.50
CA TRP A 302 -7.63 7.39 -16.43
C TRP A 302 -6.70 7.96 -17.51
N LEU A 303 -5.52 8.47 -17.12
CA LEU A 303 -4.50 9.00 -18.06
C LEU A 303 -4.02 7.96 -19.07
N LYS A 304 -3.95 6.69 -18.68
CA LYS A 304 -3.60 5.58 -19.58
C LYS A 304 -4.56 5.47 -20.78
N LYS A 305 -5.85 5.77 -20.59
CA LYS A 305 -6.86 5.80 -21.66
C LYS A 305 -6.91 7.13 -22.41
N HIS A 306 -6.33 8.19 -21.84
CA HIS A 306 -6.28 9.55 -22.39
C HIS A 306 -4.83 10.10 -22.49
N PRO A 307 -3.96 9.44 -23.27
CA PRO A 307 -2.53 9.75 -23.31
C PRO A 307 -2.21 11.15 -23.85
N GLU A 308 -3.14 11.81 -24.53
CA GLU A 308 -3.00 13.18 -25.03
C GLU A 308 -2.66 14.21 -23.93
N PHE A 309 -3.00 13.94 -22.68
CA PHE A 309 -2.71 14.82 -21.54
C PHE A 309 -1.36 14.55 -20.87
N LEU A 310 -0.70 13.41 -21.14
CA LEU A 310 0.56 13.02 -20.50
C LEU A 310 1.67 14.07 -20.63
N PRO A 311 1.92 14.69 -21.80
CA PRO A 311 2.96 15.71 -21.91
C PRO A 311 2.73 16.92 -20.98
N SER A 312 1.47 17.37 -20.86
CA SER A 312 1.12 18.48 -19.97
C SER A 312 1.33 18.12 -18.49
N VAL A 313 0.95 16.90 -18.11
CA VAL A 313 1.14 16.37 -16.76
C VAL A 313 2.63 16.23 -16.42
N MET A 314 3.43 15.65 -17.32
CA MET A 314 4.89 15.51 -17.13
C MET A 314 5.59 16.87 -17.00
N ASN A 315 5.19 17.86 -17.81
CA ASN A 315 5.71 19.23 -17.71
C ASN A 315 5.41 19.90 -16.35
N PHE A 316 4.35 19.48 -15.66
CA PHE A 316 4.03 19.96 -14.31
C PHE A 316 4.81 19.20 -13.23
N ILE A 317 4.95 17.88 -13.37
CA ILE A 317 5.58 16.99 -12.37
C ILE A 317 7.10 17.17 -12.33
N VAL A 318 7.76 17.13 -13.49
CA VAL A 318 9.24 17.07 -13.58
C VAL A 318 9.94 18.22 -12.85
N PRO A 319 9.54 19.51 -13.01
CA PRO A 319 10.16 20.61 -12.28
C PRO A 319 9.99 20.52 -10.76
N CYS A 320 8.94 19.83 -10.28
CA CYS A 320 8.67 19.67 -8.86
C CYS A 320 9.60 18.64 -8.18
N LEU A 321 10.24 17.75 -8.95
CA LEU A 321 11.20 16.75 -8.45
C LEU A 321 12.45 17.40 -7.83
N SER A 322 12.86 18.58 -8.31
CA SER A 322 14.00 19.32 -7.75
C SER A 322 13.66 20.13 -6.50
N SER A 323 12.39 20.24 -6.11
CA SER A 323 11.97 21.02 -4.95
C SER A 323 11.87 20.15 -3.70
N PRO A 324 12.65 20.36 -2.63
CA PRO A 324 12.66 19.47 -1.47
C PRO A 324 11.30 19.25 -0.79
N LYS A 325 10.41 20.25 -0.84
CA LYS A 325 9.05 20.16 -0.26
C LYS A 325 8.06 19.38 -1.13
N LEU A 326 8.25 19.40 -2.45
CA LEU A 326 7.33 18.79 -3.42
C LEU A 326 7.86 17.46 -3.96
N ALA A 327 9.17 17.21 -3.87
CA ALA A 327 9.83 16.04 -4.41
C ALA A 327 9.19 14.71 -3.99
N PRO A 328 8.74 14.52 -2.72
CA PRO A 328 8.05 13.28 -2.33
C PRO A 328 6.75 13.06 -3.11
N ALA A 329 5.89 14.08 -3.22
CA ALA A 329 4.63 13.98 -3.94
C ALA A 329 4.85 13.89 -5.46
N ALA A 330 5.81 14.64 -5.99
CA ALA A 330 6.17 14.61 -7.41
C ALA A 330 6.73 13.25 -7.83
N ALA A 331 7.60 12.65 -7.01
CA ALA A 331 8.17 11.34 -7.32
C ALA A 331 7.16 10.20 -7.15
N SER A 332 6.19 10.30 -6.22
CA SER A 332 5.06 9.36 -6.18
C SER A 332 4.23 9.48 -7.45
N ALA A 333 3.76 10.69 -7.80
CA ALA A 333 2.94 10.90 -8.99
C ALA A 333 3.66 10.48 -10.28
N PHE A 334 4.96 10.77 -10.39
CA PHE A 334 5.80 10.34 -11.51
C PHE A 334 5.87 8.81 -11.61
N ALA A 335 6.08 8.12 -10.48
CA ALA A 335 6.12 6.67 -10.44
C ALA A 335 4.76 6.05 -10.78
N ASP A 336 3.67 6.52 -10.17
CA ASP A 336 2.31 6.01 -10.41
C ASP A 336 1.93 6.13 -11.90
N ILE A 337 2.28 7.25 -12.54
CA ILE A 337 2.03 7.49 -13.96
C ILE A 337 2.94 6.63 -14.84
N CYS A 338 4.24 6.54 -14.56
CA CYS A 338 5.16 5.73 -15.34
C CYS A 338 4.82 4.24 -15.28
N ASP A 339 4.45 3.73 -14.10
CA ASP A 339 4.05 2.34 -13.89
C ASP A 339 2.72 1.99 -14.57
N THR A 340 1.74 2.90 -14.53
CA THR A 340 0.41 2.67 -15.12
C THR A 340 0.38 2.91 -16.63
N CYS A 341 1.10 3.94 -17.09
CA CYS A 341 1.09 4.41 -18.49
C CYS A 341 2.33 3.97 -19.29
N ARG A 342 3.02 2.88 -18.89
CA ARG A 342 4.27 2.40 -19.51
C ARG A 342 4.23 2.39 -21.04
N GLY A 343 3.16 1.83 -21.62
CA GLY A 343 2.99 1.73 -23.08
C GLY A 343 2.79 3.05 -23.81
N SER A 344 2.17 4.04 -23.14
CA SER A 344 1.91 5.37 -23.71
C SER A 344 3.13 6.30 -23.64
N LEU A 345 4.12 5.96 -22.80
CA LEU A 345 5.32 6.77 -22.56
C LEU A 345 6.55 6.31 -23.37
N ILE A 346 6.42 5.27 -24.20
CA ILE A 346 7.53 4.71 -24.97
C ILE A 346 8.23 5.76 -25.85
N ASP A 347 7.46 6.61 -26.52
CA ASP A 347 7.99 7.63 -27.43
C ASP A 347 8.70 8.77 -26.69
N GLU A 348 8.44 8.94 -25.38
CA GLU A 348 9.04 9.95 -24.52
C GLU A 348 10.23 9.42 -23.70
N LEU A 349 10.70 8.20 -23.98
CA LEU A 349 11.78 7.58 -23.20
C LEU A 349 13.06 8.42 -23.16
N ASP A 350 13.44 9.07 -24.28
CA ASP A 350 14.61 9.95 -24.31
C ASP A 350 14.44 11.15 -23.35
N SER A 351 13.24 11.72 -23.30
CA SER A 351 12.87 12.77 -22.34
C SER A 351 12.99 12.26 -20.90
N LEU A 352 12.53 11.04 -20.61
CA LEU A 352 12.63 10.42 -19.27
C LEU A 352 14.09 10.14 -18.87
N MET A 353 14.93 9.69 -19.81
CA MET A 353 16.37 9.52 -19.58
C MET A 353 17.06 10.86 -19.29
N HIS A 354 16.63 11.95 -19.94
CA HIS A 354 17.08 13.29 -19.60
C HIS A 354 16.65 13.73 -18.20
N VAL A 355 15.42 13.39 -17.76
CA VAL A 355 14.96 13.64 -16.39
C VAL A 355 15.84 12.92 -15.37
N TYR A 356 16.14 11.64 -15.59
CA TYR A 356 17.06 10.88 -14.75
C TYR A 356 18.43 11.58 -14.64
N GLY A 357 19.05 11.94 -15.77
CA GLY A 357 20.34 12.62 -15.80
C GLY A 357 20.33 13.98 -15.09
N ALA A 358 19.27 14.77 -15.27
CA ALA A 358 19.10 16.05 -14.60
C ALA A 358 18.95 15.89 -13.07
N MET A 359 18.14 14.92 -12.62
CA MET A 359 17.92 14.67 -11.19
C MET A 359 19.19 14.12 -10.52
N ALA A 360 19.96 13.28 -11.20
CA ALA A 360 21.25 12.80 -10.72
C ALA A 360 22.23 13.97 -10.45
N ALA A 361 22.18 15.03 -11.27
CA ALA A 361 23.00 16.22 -11.07
C ALA A 361 22.51 17.13 -9.93
N CYS A 362 21.22 17.12 -9.62
CA CYS A 362 20.61 17.98 -8.59
C CYS A 362 20.79 17.50 -7.14
N GLN A 363 21.41 16.34 -6.90
CA GLN A 363 21.61 15.76 -5.55
C GLN A 363 20.31 15.68 -4.72
N ILE A 364 19.22 15.23 -5.35
CA ILE A 364 17.95 14.98 -4.66
C ILE A 364 18.08 13.85 -3.62
N PRO A 365 17.19 13.76 -2.62
CA PRO A 365 17.24 12.69 -1.62
C PRO A 365 17.18 11.29 -2.27
N ALA A 366 17.95 10.34 -1.73
CA ALA A 366 18.14 9.01 -2.32
C ALA A 366 16.83 8.25 -2.57
N ASN A 367 15.87 8.34 -1.65
CA ASN A 367 14.55 7.71 -1.80
C ASN A 367 13.73 8.29 -2.97
N ILE A 368 13.91 9.57 -3.31
CA ILE A 368 13.26 10.22 -4.44
C ILE A 368 13.93 9.76 -5.74
N MET A 369 15.26 9.76 -5.78
CA MET A 369 16.01 9.28 -6.94
C MET A 369 15.73 7.80 -7.22
N GLN A 370 15.60 6.97 -6.19
CA GLN A 370 15.20 5.57 -6.31
C GLN A 370 13.88 5.42 -7.08
N LYS A 371 12.86 6.22 -6.74
CA LYS A 371 11.58 6.21 -7.46
C LYS A 371 11.74 6.63 -8.92
N VAL A 372 12.55 7.65 -9.21
CA VAL A 372 12.82 8.09 -10.59
C VAL A 372 13.50 6.99 -11.40
N VAL A 373 14.49 6.30 -10.82
CA VAL A 373 15.19 5.16 -11.44
C VAL A 373 14.22 4.03 -11.76
N GLU A 374 13.35 3.68 -10.80
CA GLU A 374 12.31 2.65 -10.96
C GLU A 374 11.33 3.03 -12.09
N SER A 375 10.85 4.28 -12.07
CA SER A 375 9.89 4.82 -13.07
C SER A 375 10.43 4.78 -14.50
N VAL A 376 11.73 5.07 -14.68
CA VAL A 376 12.37 4.98 -16.00
C VAL A 376 12.49 3.52 -16.43
N ALA A 377 12.82 2.63 -15.50
CA ALA A 377 12.88 1.19 -15.75
C ALA A 377 11.49 0.60 -16.10
N ASP A 378 10.41 1.10 -15.50
CA ASP A 378 9.02 0.71 -15.81
C ASP A 378 8.67 0.93 -17.29
N VAL A 379 9.07 2.07 -17.85
CA VAL A 379 8.82 2.38 -19.26
C VAL A 379 9.73 1.55 -20.18
N ILE A 380 10.98 1.32 -19.78
CA ILE A 380 11.92 0.44 -20.51
C ILE A 380 11.37 -0.99 -20.62
N GLN A 381 10.67 -1.47 -19.60
CA GLN A 381 10.14 -2.83 -19.50
C GLN A 381 9.22 -3.21 -20.68
N VAL A 382 8.46 -2.24 -21.22
CA VAL A 382 7.48 -2.51 -22.29
C VAL A 382 8.13 -2.55 -23.68
N LEU A 383 9.34 -2.05 -23.82
CA LEU A 383 10.06 -2.09 -25.10
C LEU A 383 10.37 -3.54 -25.53
N PRO A 384 10.41 -3.81 -26.85
CA PRO A 384 10.97 -5.06 -27.33
C PRO A 384 12.39 -5.28 -26.80
N PRO A 385 12.77 -6.53 -26.48
CA PRO A 385 14.08 -6.89 -25.91
C PRO A 385 15.28 -6.16 -26.54
N GLU A 386 15.32 -6.09 -27.87
CA GLU A 386 16.40 -5.48 -28.66
C GLU A 386 16.56 -3.97 -28.40
N ARG A 387 15.45 -3.27 -28.11
CA ARG A 387 15.43 -1.82 -27.83
C ARG A 387 15.55 -1.51 -26.35
N ALA A 388 15.09 -2.40 -25.48
CA ALA A 388 15.09 -2.20 -24.02
C ALA A 388 16.50 -2.22 -23.42
N ILE A 389 17.39 -3.04 -24.00
CA ILE A 389 18.70 -3.31 -23.39
C ILE A 389 19.65 -2.09 -23.40
N THR A 390 19.66 -1.28 -24.46
CA THR A 390 20.54 -0.10 -24.56
C THR A 390 20.27 0.96 -23.48
N PRO A 391 19.03 1.46 -23.29
CA PRO A 391 18.74 2.41 -22.22
C PRO A 391 18.96 1.80 -20.83
N LEU A 392 18.67 0.50 -20.65
CA LEU A 392 18.95 -0.20 -19.41
C LEU A 392 20.47 -0.26 -19.12
N MET A 393 21.29 -0.50 -20.15
CA MET A 393 22.75 -0.47 -20.06
C MET A 393 23.28 0.91 -19.68
N THR A 394 22.69 1.99 -20.21
CA THR A 394 23.06 3.36 -19.81
C THR A 394 22.73 3.62 -18.34
N LEU A 395 21.49 3.32 -17.92
CA LEU A 395 21.03 3.52 -16.54
C LEU A 395 21.90 2.74 -15.54
N THR A 396 22.14 1.46 -15.82
CA THR A 396 22.94 0.59 -14.96
C THR A 396 24.42 0.93 -15.00
N GLY A 397 24.95 1.32 -16.16
CA GLY A 397 26.34 1.75 -16.32
C GLY A 397 26.69 2.95 -15.46
N ASP A 398 25.83 3.96 -15.39
CA ASP A 398 26.02 5.14 -14.55
C ASP A 398 26.09 4.76 -13.06
N ILE A 399 25.17 3.90 -12.60
CA ILE A 399 25.10 3.40 -11.22
C ILE A 399 26.37 2.61 -10.86
N ILE A 400 26.80 1.70 -11.73
CA ILE A 400 28.02 0.89 -11.54
C ILE A 400 29.27 1.78 -11.52
N GLN A 401 29.34 2.81 -12.37
CA GLN A 401 30.48 3.72 -12.36
C GLN A 401 30.65 4.43 -11.01
N VAL A 402 29.55 4.80 -10.36
CA VAL A 402 29.58 5.39 -9.00
C VAL A 402 30.03 4.36 -7.97
N ILE A 403 29.57 3.10 -8.05
CA ILE A 403 30.04 2.01 -7.18
C ILE A 403 31.55 1.81 -7.32
N THR A 404 32.08 1.73 -8.55
CA THR A 404 33.52 1.54 -8.78
C THR A 404 34.33 2.71 -8.22
N LYS A 405 33.85 3.95 -8.37
CA LYS A 405 34.50 5.13 -7.76
C LYS A 405 34.49 5.04 -6.23
N ALA A 406 33.38 4.66 -5.62
CA ALA A 406 33.25 4.50 -4.18
C ALA A 406 34.18 3.40 -3.64
N LEU A 407 34.26 2.24 -4.31
CA LEU A 407 35.14 1.13 -3.95
C LEU A 407 36.63 1.54 -3.98
N ASN A 408 37.04 2.34 -4.96
CA ASN A 408 38.40 2.87 -5.02
C ASN A 408 38.71 3.91 -3.93
N ALA A 409 37.69 4.60 -3.42
CA ALA A 409 37.81 5.62 -2.40
C ALA A 409 37.74 5.09 -0.95
N VAL A 410 37.43 3.79 -0.74
CA VAL A 410 37.24 3.19 0.61
C VAL A 410 38.41 3.45 1.56
N LYS A 411 39.64 3.46 1.06
CA LYS A 411 40.84 3.70 1.88
C LYS A 411 40.91 5.12 2.43
N ASN A 412 40.34 6.09 1.71
CA ASN A 412 40.42 7.50 2.07
C ASN A 412 39.16 7.94 2.85
N GLU A 413 37.99 7.52 2.40
CA GLU A 413 36.68 7.95 2.93
C GLU A 413 35.72 6.76 3.09
N PRO A 414 35.91 5.90 4.11
CA PRO A 414 35.16 4.65 4.24
C PRO A 414 33.65 4.86 4.45
N GLU A 415 33.24 5.81 5.30
CA GLU A 415 31.82 6.08 5.57
C GLU A 415 31.09 6.67 4.35
N THR A 416 31.72 7.60 3.64
CA THR A 416 31.16 8.16 2.40
C THR A 416 31.02 7.07 1.34
N ALA A 417 32.04 6.22 1.17
CA ALA A 417 32.00 5.09 0.25
C ALA A 417 30.90 4.08 0.62
N ARG A 418 30.75 3.79 1.91
CA ARG A 418 29.71 2.91 2.46
C ARG A 418 28.30 3.40 2.11
N LEU A 419 28.00 4.68 2.40
CA LEU A 419 26.69 5.27 2.11
C LEU A 419 26.41 5.34 0.60
N ALA A 420 27.43 5.66 -0.20
CA ALA A 420 27.33 5.63 -1.66
C ALA A 420 26.98 4.23 -2.17
N ILE A 421 27.68 3.18 -1.71
CA ILE A 421 27.42 1.79 -2.11
C ILE A 421 26.00 1.36 -1.73
N LEU A 422 25.55 1.63 -0.50
CA LEU A 422 24.19 1.33 -0.06
C LEU A 422 23.14 1.98 -0.98
N THR A 423 23.33 3.25 -1.31
CA THR A 423 22.43 4.02 -2.18
C THR A 423 22.43 3.46 -3.61
N GLN A 424 23.59 3.15 -4.18
CA GLN A 424 23.66 2.60 -5.53
C GLN A 424 23.09 1.18 -5.63
N LEU A 425 23.26 0.34 -4.60
CA LEU A 425 22.62 -0.98 -4.53
C LEU A 425 21.08 -0.88 -4.50
N GLN A 426 20.54 0.15 -3.82
CA GLN A 426 19.10 0.44 -3.85
C GLN A 426 18.64 0.85 -5.26
N TYR A 427 19.44 1.62 -6.00
CA TYR A 427 19.13 2.01 -7.39
C TYR A 427 19.18 0.82 -8.34
N LEU A 428 20.16 -0.08 -8.21
CA LEU A 428 20.19 -1.33 -8.99
C LEU A 428 18.96 -2.20 -8.69
N SER A 429 18.60 -2.32 -7.40
CA SER A 429 17.40 -3.05 -6.99
C SER A 429 16.11 -2.41 -7.54
N ALA A 430 16.06 -1.07 -7.63
CA ALA A 430 14.96 -0.35 -8.24
C ALA A 430 14.88 -0.58 -9.75
N CYS A 431 16.01 -0.64 -10.47
CA CYS A 431 16.04 -1.05 -11.87
C CYS A 431 15.45 -2.46 -12.04
N CYS A 432 15.84 -3.41 -11.20
CA CYS A 432 15.33 -4.78 -11.24
C CYS A 432 13.81 -4.87 -10.98
N ARG A 433 13.26 -4.01 -10.12
CA ARG A 433 11.81 -3.94 -9.90
C ARG A 433 11.09 -3.34 -11.09
N GLY A 434 11.58 -2.22 -11.63
CA GLY A 434 10.87 -1.55 -12.72
C GLY A 434 10.81 -2.38 -14.01
N ILE A 435 11.82 -3.20 -14.28
CA ILE A 435 11.80 -4.10 -15.45
C ILE A 435 10.95 -5.38 -15.26
N GLN A 436 10.28 -5.57 -14.12
CA GLN A 436 9.28 -6.65 -13.96
C GLN A 436 7.97 -6.21 -14.61
N SER A 437 7.27 -7.12 -15.30
CA SER A 437 5.97 -6.78 -15.86
C SER A 437 4.91 -6.69 -14.75
N PRO A 438 4.03 -5.68 -14.75
CA PRO A 438 2.87 -5.65 -13.85
C PRO A 438 1.93 -6.84 -14.08
N ASN A 439 1.95 -7.41 -15.29
CA ASN A 439 1.15 -8.57 -15.67
C ASN A 439 1.86 -9.91 -15.37
N ASP A 440 3.08 -9.89 -14.80
CA ASP A 440 3.77 -11.10 -14.33
C ASP A 440 3.20 -11.60 -12.99
N ASP A 441 1.98 -11.19 -12.62
CA ASP A 441 1.14 -11.87 -11.65
C ASP A 441 0.79 -13.26 -12.19
N TYR A 442 1.74 -14.18 -12.04
CA TYR A 442 1.61 -15.56 -12.45
C TYR A 442 0.34 -16.14 -11.82
N GLN A 443 -0.67 -16.38 -12.66
CA GLN A 443 -1.98 -16.92 -12.26
C GLN A 443 -1.86 -18.27 -11.50
N SER A 444 -0.71 -18.94 -11.60
CA SER A 444 -0.36 -20.07 -10.74
C SER A 444 1.14 -20.12 -10.43
N LEU A 445 1.48 -20.73 -9.30
CA LEU A 445 2.86 -21.04 -8.92
C LEU A 445 3.60 -21.86 -9.99
N SER A 446 2.89 -22.69 -10.75
CA SER A 446 3.44 -23.52 -11.82
C SER A 446 3.92 -22.68 -13.02
N ALA A 447 3.15 -21.68 -13.44
CA ALA A 447 3.53 -20.77 -14.52
C ALA A 447 4.81 -19.99 -14.18
N ARG A 448 4.90 -19.50 -12.93
CA ARG A 448 6.10 -18.84 -12.42
C ARG A 448 7.33 -19.74 -12.45
N ASN A 449 7.17 -20.95 -11.95
CA ASN A 449 8.25 -21.93 -11.93
C ASN A 449 8.74 -22.25 -13.35
N SER A 450 7.83 -22.36 -14.33
CA SER A 450 8.21 -22.59 -15.73
C SER A 450 9.02 -21.43 -16.33
N ALA A 451 8.70 -20.18 -16.00
CA ALA A 451 9.46 -19.02 -16.47
C ALA A 451 10.87 -19.01 -15.86
N TYR A 452 10.98 -19.33 -14.57
CA TYR A 452 12.28 -19.51 -13.91
C TYR A 452 13.09 -20.66 -14.52
N ASP A 453 12.45 -21.77 -14.86
CA ASP A 453 13.13 -22.90 -15.50
C ASP A 453 13.66 -22.50 -16.89
N ALA A 454 12.93 -21.69 -17.67
CA ALA A 454 13.40 -21.15 -18.95
C ALA A 454 14.58 -20.18 -18.79
N TYR A 455 14.53 -19.30 -17.78
CA TYR A 455 15.64 -18.42 -17.42
C TYR A 455 16.89 -19.20 -16.99
N ALA A 456 16.72 -20.21 -16.12
CA ALA A 456 17.81 -21.08 -15.64
C ALA A 456 18.48 -21.88 -16.78
N ASN A 457 17.79 -22.08 -17.91
CA ASN A 457 18.35 -22.70 -19.12
C ASN A 457 19.22 -21.74 -19.95
N GLY A 458 19.35 -20.47 -19.57
CA GLY A 458 20.24 -19.49 -20.20
C GLY A 458 19.76 -18.99 -21.56
N GLN A 459 18.53 -19.29 -21.96
CA GLN A 459 17.96 -18.91 -23.26
C GLN A 459 17.94 -17.40 -23.46
N LEU A 460 17.56 -16.64 -22.42
CA LEU A 460 17.49 -15.19 -22.46
C LEU A 460 18.87 -14.53 -22.59
N ALA A 461 19.87 -14.98 -21.81
CA ALA A 461 21.22 -14.42 -21.87
C ALA A 461 21.88 -14.61 -23.25
N ALA A 462 21.62 -15.74 -23.91
CA ALA A 462 22.14 -16.00 -25.25
C ALA A 462 21.61 -15.03 -26.32
N MET A 463 20.39 -14.49 -26.14
CA MET A 463 19.78 -13.55 -27.09
C MET A 463 20.52 -12.20 -27.13
N PHE A 464 21.07 -11.74 -26.00
CA PHE A 464 21.72 -10.44 -25.88
C PHE A 464 23.25 -10.50 -25.97
N ALA A 465 23.82 -11.70 -26.07
CA ALA A 465 25.27 -11.90 -26.06
C ALA A 465 26.01 -11.16 -27.19
N ASN A 466 25.33 -10.88 -28.32
CA ASN A 466 25.90 -10.21 -29.48
C ASN A 466 25.78 -8.67 -29.43
N ILE A 467 25.19 -8.11 -28.37
CA ILE A 467 24.98 -6.66 -28.25
C ILE A 467 26.25 -6.00 -27.70
N ASP A 468 26.69 -4.95 -28.37
CA ASP A 468 27.87 -4.18 -27.98
C ASP A 468 27.71 -3.62 -26.56
N GLY A 469 28.73 -3.83 -25.72
CA GLY A 469 28.75 -3.37 -24.33
C GLY A 469 28.04 -4.28 -23.32
N PHE A 470 27.18 -5.21 -23.75
CA PHE A 470 26.46 -6.12 -22.85
C PHE A 470 27.41 -6.96 -21.98
N ALA A 471 28.40 -7.59 -22.60
CA ALA A 471 29.41 -8.38 -21.90
C ALA A 471 30.28 -7.54 -20.94
N GLN A 472 30.48 -6.25 -21.25
CA GLN A 472 31.28 -5.35 -20.41
C GLN A 472 30.50 -4.95 -19.15
N ILE A 473 29.22 -4.61 -19.28
CA ILE A 473 28.38 -4.21 -18.15
C ILE A 473 28.10 -5.40 -17.23
N THR A 474 27.74 -6.57 -17.78
CA THR A 474 27.57 -7.80 -16.97
C THR A 474 28.86 -8.17 -16.21
N ALA A 475 30.03 -8.06 -16.85
CA ALA A 475 31.31 -8.26 -16.17
C ALA A 475 31.57 -7.22 -15.08
N ALA A 476 31.23 -5.95 -15.32
CA ALA A 476 31.40 -4.87 -14.35
C ALA A 476 30.47 -5.02 -13.14
N ILE A 477 29.22 -5.47 -13.34
CA ILE A 477 28.29 -5.81 -12.26
C ILE A 477 28.88 -6.95 -11.41
N ARG A 478 29.32 -8.05 -12.05
CA ARG A 478 29.94 -9.18 -11.37
C ARG A 478 31.16 -8.75 -10.54
N GLU A 479 32.08 -8.01 -11.15
CA GLU A 479 33.29 -7.54 -10.47
C GLU A 479 32.94 -6.61 -9.30
N SER A 480 32.01 -5.68 -9.51
CA SER A 480 31.58 -4.75 -8.45
C SER A 480 30.95 -5.50 -7.27
N THR A 481 30.08 -6.46 -7.53
CA THR A 481 29.48 -7.32 -6.49
C THR A 481 30.54 -8.10 -5.71
N GLN A 482 31.50 -8.73 -6.40
CA GLN A 482 32.59 -9.46 -5.76
C GLN A 482 33.45 -8.53 -4.91
N GLN A 483 33.80 -7.35 -5.41
CA GLN A 483 34.58 -6.37 -4.65
C GLN A 483 33.82 -5.84 -3.43
N ILE A 484 32.51 -5.57 -3.54
CA ILE A 484 31.67 -5.18 -2.40
C ILE A 484 31.71 -6.27 -1.32
N ALA A 485 31.50 -7.54 -1.68
CA ALA A 485 31.56 -8.66 -0.75
C ALA A 485 32.94 -8.81 -0.07
N VAL A 486 34.02 -8.64 -0.82
CA VAL A 486 35.38 -8.72 -0.26
C VAL A 486 35.65 -7.59 0.72
N VAL A 487 35.32 -6.35 0.35
CA VAL A 487 35.63 -5.16 1.14
C VAL A 487 34.69 -5.02 2.35
N TRP A 488 33.39 -5.25 2.14
CA TRP A 488 32.32 -4.98 3.13
C TRP A 488 31.69 -6.25 3.71
N GLY A 489 32.28 -7.43 3.53
CA GLY A 489 31.70 -8.70 4.00
C GLY A 489 31.44 -8.83 5.51
N GLY A 490 31.90 -7.87 6.34
CA GLY A 490 31.55 -7.79 7.76
C GLY A 490 30.44 -6.78 8.10
N ASP A 491 29.94 -6.02 7.11
CA ASP A 491 28.89 -5.03 7.29
C ASP A 491 27.54 -5.62 6.91
N GLU A 492 26.72 -5.92 7.91
CA GLU A 492 25.42 -6.55 7.73
C GLU A 492 24.48 -5.73 6.84
N GLN A 493 24.48 -4.40 6.94
CA GLN A 493 23.58 -3.56 6.13
C GLN A 493 23.98 -3.56 4.65
N VAL A 494 25.29 -3.50 4.35
CA VAL A 494 25.78 -3.58 2.97
C VAL A 494 25.51 -4.97 2.39
N MET A 495 25.72 -6.04 3.17
CA MET A 495 25.43 -7.40 2.72
C MET A 495 23.93 -7.65 2.52
N LYS A 496 23.06 -7.10 3.37
CA LYS A 496 21.60 -7.12 3.18
C LYS A 496 21.18 -6.39 1.91
N ALA A 497 21.72 -5.20 1.66
CA ALA A 497 21.43 -4.45 0.43
C ALA A 497 21.94 -5.18 -0.83
N LEU A 498 23.10 -5.86 -0.72
CA LEU A 498 23.66 -6.65 -1.81
C LEU A 498 22.81 -7.89 -2.09
N ALA A 499 22.45 -8.66 -1.06
CA ALA A 499 21.55 -9.81 -1.16
C ALA A 499 20.20 -9.42 -1.81
N HIS A 500 19.60 -8.31 -1.37
CA HIS A 500 18.36 -7.79 -1.95
C HIS A 500 18.49 -7.45 -3.44
N PHE A 501 19.62 -6.86 -3.86
CA PHE A 501 19.90 -6.63 -5.28
C PHE A 501 19.98 -7.94 -6.06
N LEU A 502 20.70 -8.95 -5.54
CA LEU A 502 20.85 -10.25 -6.20
C LEU A 502 19.50 -10.96 -6.35
N GLU A 503 18.70 -10.99 -5.30
CA GLU A 503 17.35 -11.54 -5.32
C GLU A 503 16.45 -10.81 -6.32
N SER A 504 16.48 -9.48 -6.32
CA SER A 504 15.73 -8.66 -7.27
C SER A 504 16.17 -8.91 -8.71
N GLY A 505 17.47 -9.05 -8.96
CA GLY A 505 18.02 -9.37 -10.27
C GLY A 505 17.53 -10.72 -10.77
N ILE A 506 17.60 -11.76 -9.95
CA ILE A 506 17.09 -13.10 -10.28
C ILE A 506 15.57 -13.05 -10.52
N ARG A 507 14.81 -12.34 -9.67
CA ARG A 507 13.35 -12.23 -9.75
C ARG A 507 12.88 -11.58 -11.03
N SER A 508 13.60 -10.55 -11.47
CA SER A 508 13.36 -9.86 -12.74
C SER A 508 13.67 -10.71 -13.97
N THR A 509 14.33 -11.87 -13.80
CA THR A 509 14.84 -12.72 -14.89
C THR A 509 15.71 -11.97 -15.91
N SER A 510 16.29 -10.85 -15.48
CA SER A 510 17.07 -9.96 -16.34
C SER A 510 18.43 -10.56 -16.64
N PRO A 511 18.80 -10.74 -17.92
CA PRO A 511 20.11 -11.26 -18.28
C PRO A 511 21.24 -10.24 -18.05
N LEU A 512 20.91 -8.95 -17.87
CA LEU A 512 21.90 -7.90 -17.60
C LEU A 512 22.18 -7.75 -16.09
N LEU A 513 21.12 -7.73 -15.28
CA LEU A 513 21.19 -7.39 -13.85
C LEU A 513 21.36 -8.59 -12.92
N ALA A 514 21.11 -9.81 -13.41
CA ALA A 514 21.33 -11.02 -12.63
C ALA A 514 22.75 -11.56 -12.82
N LEU A 515 23.34 -12.11 -11.75
CA LEU A 515 24.59 -12.83 -11.83
C LEU A 515 24.39 -14.27 -12.33
N ALA A 516 25.42 -14.83 -12.95
CA ALA A 516 25.42 -16.23 -13.35
C ALA A 516 25.30 -17.14 -12.11
N PHE A 517 24.64 -18.29 -12.28
CA PHE A 517 24.39 -19.24 -11.19
C PHE A 517 25.64 -19.62 -10.39
N GLN A 518 26.76 -19.94 -11.06
CA GLN A 518 28.00 -20.30 -10.37
C GLN A 518 28.61 -19.12 -9.59
N ASP A 519 28.53 -17.90 -10.13
CA ASP A 519 29.00 -16.69 -9.46
C ASP A 519 28.16 -16.41 -8.19
N LEU A 520 26.84 -16.61 -8.26
CA LEU A 520 25.95 -16.51 -7.09
C LEU A 520 26.31 -17.52 -6.00
N VAL A 521 26.44 -18.80 -6.35
CA VAL A 521 26.75 -19.86 -5.38
C VAL A 521 28.08 -19.56 -4.68
N THR A 522 29.13 -19.25 -5.45
CA THR A 522 30.45 -18.95 -4.88
C THR A 522 30.46 -17.71 -3.98
N LEU A 523 29.67 -16.69 -4.34
CA LEU A 523 29.51 -15.48 -3.54
C LEU A 523 28.82 -15.80 -2.20
N VAL A 524 27.71 -16.53 -2.22
CA VAL A 524 26.96 -16.92 -1.02
C VAL A 524 27.84 -17.76 -0.08
N GLU A 525 28.52 -18.78 -0.60
CA GLU A 525 29.41 -19.63 0.20
C GLU A 525 30.52 -18.84 0.88
N ALA A 526 31.21 -17.98 0.12
CA ALA A 526 32.31 -17.19 0.64
C ALA A 526 31.85 -16.21 1.73
N ASN A 527 30.71 -15.54 1.54
CA ASN A 527 30.22 -14.55 2.49
C ASN A 527 29.58 -15.18 3.72
N TYR A 528 28.76 -16.22 3.58
CA TYR A 528 28.16 -16.90 4.74
C TYR A 528 29.20 -17.60 5.61
N THR A 529 30.24 -18.18 4.99
CA THR A 529 31.37 -18.77 5.74
C THR A 529 32.12 -17.71 6.55
N ARG A 530 32.28 -16.50 5.99
CA ARG A 530 32.95 -15.36 6.63
C ARG A 530 32.09 -14.75 7.74
N ALA A 531 30.83 -14.47 7.47
CA ALA A 531 29.87 -13.87 8.39
C ALA A 531 28.45 -14.44 8.12
N PRO A 532 27.86 -15.21 9.06
CA PRO A 532 26.62 -15.95 8.82
C PRO A 532 25.37 -15.05 8.97
N PHE A 533 25.20 -14.07 8.09
CA PHE A 533 24.00 -13.23 8.06
C PHE A 533 22.80 -13.97 7.46
N SER A 534 21.60 -13.73 8.02
CA SER A 534 20.32 -14.29 7.57
C SER A 534 20.04 -14.07 6.08
N CYS A 535 20.38 -12.89 5.54
CA CYS A 535 20.12 -12.55 4.14
C CYS A 535 20.74 -13.51 3.11
N TRP A 536 21.85 -14.18 3.43
CA TRP A 536 22.44 -15.16 2.52
C TRP A 536 21.66 -16.49 2.49
N LEU A 537 20.99 -16.83 3.59
CA LEU A 537 20.05 -17.94 3.62
C LEU A 537 18.81 -17.61 2.78
N ASP A 538 18.26 -16.40 2.93
CA ASP A 538 17.12 -15.91 2.12
C ASP A 538 17.44 -15.91 0.62
N THR A 539 18.63 -15.39 0.25
CA THR A 539 19.10 -15.43 -1.14
C THR A 539 19.22 -16.87 -1.64
N THR A 540 19.69 -17.80 -0.79
CA THR A 540 19.76 -19.23 -1.14
C THR A 540 18.37 -19.83 -1.31
N THR A 541 17.41 -19.50 -0.44
CA THR A 541 16.01 -19.92 -0.57
C THR A 541 15.44 -19.50 -1.92
N PHE A 542 15.74 -18.27 -2.33
CA PHE A 542 15.32 -17.77 -3.63
C PHE A 542 16.04 -18.50 -4.78
N MET A 543 17.34 -18.78 -4.64
CA MET A 543 18.08 -19.61 -5.60
C MET A 543 17.50 -21.02 -5.73
N MET A 544 17.06 -21.66 -4.63
CA MET A 544 16.38 -22.96 -4.67
C MET A 544 15.06 -22.87 -5.43
N THR A 545 14.33 -21.77 -5.26
CA THR A 545 13.07 -21.52 -5.98
C THR A 545 13.27 -21.48 -7.50
N VAL A 546 14.30 -20.75 -7.95
CA VAL A 546 14.56 -20.48 -9.36
C VAL A 546 15.34 -21.60 -10.06
N TYR A 547 16.41 -22.10 -9.43
CA TYR A 547 17.33 -23.05 -10.04
C TYR A 547 17.08 -24.51 -9.64
N GLY A 548 16.23 -24.75 -8.62
CA GLY A 548 15.96 -26.09 -8.09
C GLY A 548 15.22 -27.03 -9.03
N GLY A 549 14.51 -26.50 -10.04
CA GLY A 549 13.84 -27.32 -11.06
C GLY A 549 14.79 -28.03 -12.03
N LYS A 550 16.07 -27.64 -12.07
CA LYS A 550 17.06 -28.16 -13.02
C LYS A 550 17.96 -29.22 -12.39
N GLU A 551 17.87 -30.46 -12.88
CA GLU A 551 18.70 -31.57 -12.36
C GLU A 551 20.20 -31.31 -12.45
N GLU A 552 20.67 -30.61 -13.50
CA GLU A 552 22.09 -30.25 -13.66
C GLU A 552 22.62 -29.38 -12.51
N ASN A 553 21.76 -28.56 -11.91
CA ASN A 553 22.13 -27.70 -10.79
C ASN A 553 22.02 -28.42 -9.44
N ALA A 554 21.32 -29.56 -9.36
CA ALA A 554 21.00 -30.24 -8.11
C ALA A 554 22.24 -30.59 -7.29
N ALA A 555 23.30 -31.10 -7.93
CA ALA A 555 24.55 -31.43 -7.24
C ALA A 555 25.20 -30.19 -6.61
N ARG A 556 25.22 -29.06 -7.33
CA ARG A 556 25.81 -27.81 -6.82
C ARG A 556 24.98 -27.17 -5.73
N LEU A 557 23.64 -27.21 -5.87
CA LEU A 557 22.70 -26.75 -4.85
C LEU A 557 22.79 -27.59 -3.58
N ARG A 558 22.98 -28.91 -3.69
CA ARG A 558 23.21 -29.80 -2.55
C ARG A 558 24.48 -29.43 -1.81
N ASP A 559 25.58 -29.20 -2.53
CA ASP A 559 26.86 -28.83 -1.92
C ASP A 559 26.76 -27.47 -1.21
N LEU A 560 26.06 -26.50 -1.81
CA LEU A 560 25.75 -25.22 -1.18
C LEU A 560 24.93 -25.42 0.10
N LEU A 561 23.82 -26.14 0.03
CA LEU A 561 22.96 -26.40 1.18
C LEU A 561 23.72 -27.09 2.31
N GLY A 562 24.54 -28.10 1.98
CA GLY A 562 25.38 -28.80 2.95
C GLY A 562 26.36 -27.88 3.66
N LEU A 563 27.05 -26.98 2.94
CA LEU A 563 27.98 -26.01 3.51
C LEU A 563 27.26 -25.02 4.43
N LEU A 564 26.11 -24.49 4.00
CA LEU A 564 25.31 -23.55 4.80
C LEU A 564 24.82 -24.25 6.07
N THR A 565 24.22 -25.43 5.95
CA THR A 565 23.77 -26.24 7.09
C THR A 565 24.90 -26.55 8.07
N GLU A 566 26.06 -27.00 7.59
CA GLU A 566 27.21 -27.28 8.47
C GLU A 566 27.64 -26.04 9.24
N LYS A 567 27.67 -24.88 8.55
CA LYS A 567 28.01 -23.61 9.18
C LYS A 567 26.96 -23.17 10.20
N THR A 568 25.67 -23.21 9.86
CA THR A 568 24.56 -22.81 10.75
C THR A 568 24.52 -23.68 12.01
N LEU A 569 24.57 -25.01 11.85
CA LEU A 569 24.56 -25.94 12.97
C LEU A 569 25.86 -25.91 13.79
N GLY A 570 26.94 -25.37 13.23
CA GLY A 570 28.22 -25.21 13.93
C GLY A 570 28.17 -24.16 15.06
N PHE A 571 27.31 -23.15 14.97
CA PHE A 571 27.16 -22.12 16.00
C PHE A 571 25.77 -22.05 16.64
N ILE A 572 24.73 -22.62 16.01
CA ILE A 572 23.41 -22.78 16.62
C ILE A 572 23.25 -24.25 17.01
N ASN A 573 23.60 -24.60 18.25
CA ASN A 573 23.67 -26.00 18.69
C ASN A 573 22.72 -26.34 19.87
N GLY A 574 21.89 -25.40 20.29
CA GLY A 574 20.86 -25.61 21.30
C GLY A 574 19.70 -24.62 21.21
N THR A 575 18.69 -24.83 22.06
CA THR A 575 17.49 -23.96 22.11
C THR A 575 17.83 -22.53 22.54
N GLU A 576 18.85 -22.33 23.39
CA GLU A 576 19.29 -21.00 23.81
C GLU A 576 19.85 -20.20 22.62
N ASP A 577 20.70 -20.82 21.79
CA ASP A 577 21.23 -20.17 20.59
C ASP A 577 20.12 -19.85 19.57
N MET A 578 19.07 -20.68 19.50
CA MET A 578 17.90 -20.42 18.65
C MET A 578 17.13 -19.18 19.08
N GLU A 579 17.02 -18.95 20.40
CA GLU A 579 16.39 -17.74 20.95
C GLU A 579 17.29 -16.51 20.80
N GLN A 580 18.62 -16.68 20.77
CA GLN A 580 19.58 -15.60 20.55
C GLN A 580 19.71 -15.18 19.08
N HIS A 581 19.45 -16.10 18.14
CA HIS A 581 19.55 -15.87 16.69
C HIS A 581 18.26 -16.23 15.93
N PRO A 582 17.10 -15.65 16.30
CA PRO A 582 15.82 -16.06 15.75
C PRO A 582 15.70 -15.77 14.24
N ASP A 583 16.34 -14.72 13.74
CA ASP A 583 16.32 -14.35 12.32
C ASP A 583 17.05 -15.36 11.44
N ILE A 584 18.20 -15.87 11.90
CA ILE A 584 18.95 -16.92 11.20
C ILE A 584 18.16 -18.23 11.23
N VAL A 585 17.54 -18.57 12.37
CA VAL A 585 16.71 -19.77 12.49
C VAL A 585 15.50 -19.72 11.55
N ASP A 586 14.82 -18.59 11.48
CA ASP A 586 13.69 -18.36 10.57
C ASP A 586 14.10 -18.55 9.10
N SER A 587 15.14 -17.84 8.68
CA SER A 587 15.68 -17.91 7.31
C SER A 587 16.19 -19.31 6.95
N TYR A 588 16.80 -20.01 7.93
CA TYR A 588 17.31 -21.36 7.74
C TYR A 588 16.19 -22.38 7.55
N PHE A 589 15.16 -22.36 8.41
CA PHE A 589 14.03 -23.28 8.24
C PHE A 589 13.19 -22.98 7.00
N ASP A 590 13.09 -21.71 6.59
CA ASP A 590 12.46 -21.35 5.31
C ASP A 590 13.26 -21.92 4.11
N LEU A 591 14.60 -21.83 4.15
CA LEU A 591 15.48 -22.49 3.16
C LEU A 591 15.22 -24.00 3.09
N LEU A 592 15.17 -24.67 4.24
CA LEU A 592 14.92 -26.11 4.29
C LEU A 592 13.54 -26.48 3.77
N SER A 593 12.49 -25.75 4.18
CA SER A 593 11.12 -25.93 3.70
C SER A 593 11.08 -25.78 2.17
N ARG A 594 11.63 -24.67 1.65
CA ARG A 594 11.66 -24.41 0.21
C ARG A 594 12.38 -25.50 -0.56
N THR A 595 13.49 -26.00 -0.03
CA THR A 595 14.26 -27.09 -0.66
C THR A 595 13.42 -28.36 -0.74
N ILE A 596 12.76 -28.77 0.34
CA ILE A 596 11.92 -29.97 0.35
C ILE A 596 10.75 -29.85 -0.63
N VAL A 597 10.12 -28.67 -0.71
CA VAL A 597 8.96 -28.44 -1.58
C VAL A 597 9.35 -28.31 -3.06
N ARG A 598 10.45 -27.60 -3.39
CA ARG A 598 10.82 -27.29 -4.78
C ARG A 598 11.77 -28.29 -5.41
N CYS A 599 12.74 -28.80 -4.64
CA CYS A 599 13.81 -29.65 -5.13
C CYS A 599 14.18 -30.74 -4.10
N PRO A 600 13.24 -31.64 -3.74
CA PRO A 600 13.42 -32.59 -2.64
C PRO A 600 14.67 -33.46 -2.77
N VAL A 601 15.06 -33.80 -4.00
CA VAL A 601 16.29 -34.55 -4.31
C VAL A 601 17.53 -33.89 -3.70
N VAL A 602 17.61 -32.55 -3.72
CA VAL A 602 18.72 -31.78 -3.15
C VAL A 602 18.84 -32.02 -1.64
N PHE A 603 17.71 -32.04 -0.92
CA PHE A 603 17.67 -32.27 0.53
C PHE A 603 18.01 -33.72 0.88
N TYR A 604 17.37 -34.70 0.22
CA TYR A 604 17.54 -36.12 0.58
C TYR A 604 18.89 -36.72 0.16
N GLN A 605 19.65 -36.03 -0.71
CA GLN A 605 21.03 -36.39 -1.04
C GLN A 605 22.07 -35.87 -0.04
N LEU A 606 21.66 -35.07 0.96
CA LEU A 606 22.56 -34.66 2.03
C LEU A 606 23.04 -35.89 2.86
N PRO A 607 24.20 -35.79 3.54
CA PRO A 607 24.66 -36.86 4.42
C PRO A 607 23.59 -37.22 5.46
N ARG A 608 23.29 -38.51 5.64
CA ARG A 608 22.23 -38.97 6.57
C ARG A 608 22.38 -38.44 7.99
N VAL A 609 23.62 -38.27 8.45
CA VAL A 609 23.94 -37.69 9.77
C VAL A 609 23.43 -36.25 9.86
N MET A 610 23.67 -35.44 8.82
CA MET A 610 23.23 -34.06 8.74
C MET A 610 21.70 -33.95 8.74
N ILE A 611 21.01 -34.78 7.95
CA ILE A 611 19.54 -34.78 7.94
C ILE A 611 18.98 -35.12 9.32
N ASN A 612 19.52 -36.14 9.99
CA ASN A 612 19.11 -36.47 11.36
C ASN A 612 19.34 -35.29 12.33
N THR A 613 20.46 -34.58 12.21
CA THR A 613 20.73 -33.38 13.04
C THR A 613 19.73 -32.27 12.76
N ILE A 614 19.37 -32.01 11.50
CA ILE A 614 18.33 -31.03 11.12
C ILE A 614 17.01 -31.35 11.81
N PHE A 615 16.56 -32.60 11.77
CA PHE A 615 15.30 -32.99 12.41
C PHE A 615 15.37 -32.93 13.93
N MET A 616 16.48 -33.35 14.55
CA MET A 616 16.66 -33.19 16.00
C MET A 616 16.61 -31.72 16.41
N PHE A 617 17.24 -30.85 15.63
CA PHE A 617 17.22 -29.41 15.82
C PHE A 617 15.82 -28.82 15.64
N GLY A 618 15.09 -29.27 14.61
CA GLY A 618 13.69 -28.90 14.43
C GLY A 618 12.78 -29.38 15.56
N ILE A 619 12.96 -30.60 16.08
CA ILE A 619 12.18 -31.08 17.23
C ILE A 619 12.44 -30.22 18.47
N ALA A 620 13.69 -29.83 18.73
CA ALA A 620 14.03 -28.90 19.80
C ALA A 620 13.38 -27.52 19.61
N GLY A 621 13.36 -27.03 18.36
CA GLY A 621 12.74 -25.75 17.99
C GLY A 621 11.23 -25.67 18.23
N MET A 622 10.53 -26.81 18.27
CA MET A 622 9.08 -26.84 18.51
C MET A 622 8.67 -26.40 19.92
N ASN A 623 9.61 -26.33 20.87
CA ASN A 623 9.36 -25.90 22.24
C ASN A 623 9.89 -24.48 22.55
N LEU A 624 10.29 -23.72 21.54
CA LEU A 624 10.79 -22.36 21.73
C LEU A 624 9.69 -21.40 22.22
N GLN A 625 10.08 -20.43 23.05
CA GLN A 625 9.19 -19.34 23.45
C GLN A 625 9.15 -18.22 22.42
N GLU A 626 10.27 -17.98 21.74
CA GLU A 626 10.39 -16.99 20.68
C GLU A 626 9.49 -17.37 19.48
N ARG A 627 8.66 -16.42 19.02
CA ARG A 627 7.53 -16.69 18.11
C ARG A 627 7.99 -16.87 16.66
N LEU A 628 9.01 -16.14 16.22
CA LEU A 628 9.53 -16.18 14.86
C LEU A 628 10.14 -17.56 14.57
N ALA A 629 11.13 -17.97 15.38
CA ALA A 629 11.83 -19.25 15.26
C ALA A 629 10.89 -20.46 15.42
N LEU A 630 9.93 -20.38 16.36
CA LEU A 630 8.92 -21.43 16.52
C LEU A 630 8.05 -21.58 15.26
N LYS A 631 7.55 -20.47 14.70
CA LYS A 631 6.71 -20.49 13.50
C LYS A 631 7.46 -21.11 12.32
N ALA A 632 8.71 -20.72 12.10
CA ALA A 632 9.54 -21.25 11.04
C ALA A 632 9.75 -22.76 11.16
N THR A 633 10.06 -23.22 12.39
CA THR A 633 10.25 -24.64 12.70
C THR A 633 8.98 -25.44 12.43
N LEU A 634 7.82 -24.94 12.90
CA LEU A 634 6.53 -25.61 12.69
C LEU A 634 6.15 -25.67 11.21
N ASN A 635 6.40 -24.61 10.44
CA ASN A 635 6.18 -24.60 9.00
C ASN A 635 7.03 -25.65 8.31
N PHE A 636 8.33 -25.71 8.61
CA PHE A 636 9.23 -26.74 8.06
C PHE A 636 8.72 -28.17 8.37
N MET A 637 8.29 -28.44 9.60
CA MET A 637 7.73 -29.75 9.96
C MET A 637 6.44 -30.06 9.21
N ALA A 638 5.56 -29.07 9.03
CA ALA A 638 4.33 -29.22 8.25
C ALA A 638 4.62 -29.47 6.77
N ASP A 639 5.58 -28.74 6.18
CA ASP A 639 6.00 -28.90 4.79
C ASP A 639 6.66 -30.25 4.54
N PHE A 640 7.41 -30.77 5.52
CA PHE A 640 7.96 -32.14 5.47
C PHE A 640 6.86 -33.21 5.50
N VAL A 641 5.90 -33.11 6.44
CA VAL A 641 4.82 -34.11 6.60
C VAL A 641 3.82 -34.06 5.43
N SER A 642 3.62 -32.90 4.81
CA SER A 642 2.71 -32.73 3.68
C SER A 642 3.28 -33.19 2.34
N GLN A 643 4.57 -33.55 2.28
CA GLN A 643 5.15 -34.09 1.05
C GLN A 643 4.47 -35.41 0.65
N SER A 644 4.14 -35.52 -0.64
CA SER A 644 3.71 -36.78 -1.25
C SER A 644 4.82 -37.30 -2.15
N PHE A 645 5.19 -38.56 -1.96
CA PHE A 645 6.21 -39.23 -2.76
C PHE A 645 5.60 -40.43 -3.47
N GLU A 646 6.03 -40.69 -4.70
CA GLU A 646 5.65 -41.92 -5.40
C GLU A 646 6.19 -43.15 -4.65
N GLU A 647 5.31 -44.14 -4.46
CA GLU A 647 5.64 -45.39 -3.75
C GLU A 647 6.79 -46.13 -4.48
N GLY A 648 7.81 -46.54 -3.72
CA GLY A 648 8.97 -47.26 -4.25
C GLY A 648 10.16 -46.39 -4.67
N THR A 649 10.08 -45.06 -4.48
CA THR A 649 11.24 -44.17 -4.65
C THR A 649 12.19 -44.25 -3.44
N GLU A 650 13.50 -44.07 -3.67
CA GLU A 650 14.51 -44.03 -2.58
C GLU A 650 14.19 -42.92 -1.56
N THR A 651 13.64 -41.79 -2.02
CA THR A 651 13.15 -40.70 -1.18
C THR A 651 12.00 -41.12 -0.27
N ALA A 652 11.02 -41.89 -0.78
CA ALA A 652 9.91 -42.37 0.03
C ALA A 652 10.39 -43.32 1.15
N GLU A 653 11.37 -44.18 0.87
CA GLU A 653 11.95 -45.07 1.90
C GLU A 653 12.68 -44.29 3.00
N ILE A 654 13.45 -43.27 2.63
CA ILE A 654 14.14 -42.39 3.58
C ILE A 654 13.13 -41.67 4.48
N VAL A 655 12.09 -41.07 3.88
CA VAL A 655 11.04 -40.35 4.61
C VAL A 655 10.27 -41.26 5.54
N ASN A 656 9.84 -42.43 5.07
CA ASN A 656 9.15 -43.42 5.91
C ASN A 656 10.01 -43.85 7.09
N THR A 657 11.32 -44.05 6.88
CA THR A 657 12.25 -44.41 7.96
C THR A 657 12.38 -43.29 8.99
N MET A 658 12.43 -42.02 8.55
CA MET A 658 12.51 -40.85 9.44
C MET A 658 11.22 -40.62 10.22
N VAL A 659 10.06 -40.72 9.56
CA VAL A 659 8.75 -40.58 10.23
C VAL A 659 8.57 -41.68 11.28
N MET A 660 8.99 -42.91 11.00
CA MET A 660 8.92 -44.01 11.97
C MET A 660 9.86 -43.84 13.16
N SER A 661 11.04 -43.25 12.97
CA SER A 661 12.01 -43.08 14.05
C SER A 661 11.78 -41.82 14.90
N MET A 662 11.33 -40.72 14.28
CA MET A 662 11.23 -39.39 14.91
C MET A 662 9.80 -38.92 15.13
N GLY A 663 8.81 -39.55 14.48
CA GLY A 663 7.41 -39.11 14.53
C GLY A 663 6.80 -39.10 15.94
N LEU A 664 7.19 -40.06 16.80
CA LEU A 664 6.74 -40.07 18.19
C LEU A 664 7.26 -38.85 18.96
N GLN A 665 8.53 -38.49 18.80
CA GLN A 665 9.15 -37.35 19.47
C GLN A 665 8.54 -36.02 19.00
N MET A 666 8.26 -35.89 17.70
CA MET A 666 7.55 -34.72 17.14
C MET A 666 6.17 -34.55 17.78
N MET A 667 5.41 -35.65 17.92
CA MET A 667 4.09 -35.64 18.56
C MET A 667 4.16 -35.31 20.06
N GLU A 668 5.15 -35.85 20.78
CA GLU A 668 5.37 -35.54 22.19
C GLU A 668 5.62 -34.05 22.42
N GLN A 669 6.50 -33.43 21.62
CA GLN A 669 6.78 -31.99 21.73
C GLN A 669 5.53 -31.14 21.44
N LEU A 670 4.75 -31.46 20.41
CA LEU A 670 3.50 -30.76 20.09
C LEU A 670 2.49 -30.79 21.25
N LEU A 671 2.37 -31.94 21.92
CA LEU A 671 1.46 -32.10 23.05
C LEU A 671 1.96 -31.38 24.31
N MET A 672 3.28 -31.31 24.54
CA MET A 672 3.86 -30.60 25.68
C MET A 672 3.66 -29.08 25.62
N VAL A 673 3.82 -28.46 24.43
CA VAL A 673 3.61 -27.01 24.22
C VAL A 673 2.21 -26.56 24.62
N ARG A 674 1.20 -27.43 24.46
CA ARG A 674 -0.19 -27.15 24.84
C ARG A 674 -0.37 -27.05 26.36
N ASN A 675 0.42 -27.77 27.17
CA ASN A 675 0.28 -27.76 28.63
C ASN A 675 0.98 -26.56 29.29
N THR A 676 2.13 -26.12 28.80
CA THR A 676 2.87 -24.97 29.35
C THR A 676 2.18 -23.63 29.06
N ARG A 677 1.51 -23.48 27.90
CA ARG A 677 0.77 -22.24 27.57
C ARG A 677 -0.55 -22.09 28.34
N TYR A 678 -1.18 -23.19 28.76
CA TYR A 678 -2.36 -23.15 29.62
C TYR A 678 -2.05 -22.87 31.11
N GLN A 679 -0.80 -23.00 31.54
CA GLN A 679 -0.39 -22.67 32.91
C GLN A 679 0.05 -21.20 33.07
N ASN A 680 0.35 -20.53 31.96
CA ASN A 680 0.79 -19.12 31.92
C ASN A 680 -0.29 -18.16 31.39
N ALA A 681 -1.48 -18.65 31.07
CA ALA A 681 -2.69 -17.88 30.77
C ALA A 681 -3.70 -18.09 31.90
#